data_AF-R7JLH7-F1
#
_entry.id   AF-R7JLH7-F1
#
_cell.length_a   1.000
_cell.length_b   1.000
_cell.length_c   1.000
_cell.angle_alpha   90.00
_cell.angle_beta   90.00
_cell.angle_gamma   90.00
#
_symmetry.space_group_name_H-M   'P 1'
#
loop_
_entity.id
_entity.type
_entity.pdbx_description
1 polymer ?
#
loop_
_entity_poly.entity_id
_entity_poly.type
_entity_poly.pdbx_seq_one_letter_code
_entity_poly.pdbx_strand_id
1 'polypeptide(L)'
;MALLAPLIFVVVCLVLGAILKSLLKKTTFPYTVGLFAIGIVIGLLDRFGVFPETGFLKSAVDFAGNMDPDLILFIFLPILIFDGAYELDLHVFRKSLLNSTLLAGPGMVIAMLLTGVFIMGMASFIPACEGWNWNYAFMFGALISATDPVAVVALLKELGTSKRFSTLVDAESMLNDGTGIVLFMLFFGVYTNAGAVADPFLNFLIVVFGGMLLGWVTARFTIWLLGKVGGEEAVQNSVIIVSSYITFILAQSILDVSGVIALVAFGLTITNAGRPKLKPEVNHFMDQFWELMAYIANTLIFIIVGVVIAMKIELSWTSLLLVILVYVGVNIVRMLVISILYPFMKKAGYGLTRRESFILAWGGLRGALGLTLALMVSYTLEIPEDIRRQILLFTGGIVTLTLAVNATTMRWLLLKLGLTKVPSAKMLLDYSLKKQITDNSEKYLERLKKREALEVANWALVEKFLPEPETAPVVSIQTKDVLADVRLRVIEKERALCWNLYNEGIISNISLKKLLASLDELYDRDGHMPLSYRKSIFKYYDYPFYIRWTQNKESIKKWVDRYAHERVINGYDMGRGFVITQKESLKLVKDFSNSSVLSDSKKEALLQLVKEIEENIDRIEQSILNLSKEYPISYRCAVTRKAIRMLLANEKRQIEQFQNDGLLSSAEAQTITADLDERTLQIGTTQINRLLDKFKLPK
;
A
#
# COMPACT_ATOMS: atom_id res chain seq x y z
N MET A 1 -32.26 -20.71 15.16
CA MET A 1 -32.05 -20.33 13.74
C MET A 1 -31.36 -18.97 13.59
N ALA A 2 -31.83 -17.90 14.23
CA ALA A 2 -31.23 -16.56 14.15
C ALA A 2 -29.71 -16.50 14.42
N LEU A 3 -29.20 -17.33 15.35
CA LEU A 3 -27.78 -17.38 15.70
C LEU A 3 -26.88 -18.01 14.62
N LEU A 4 -27.43 -18.87 13.75
CA LEU A 4 -26.70 -19.51 12.65
C LEU A 4 -26.75 -18.69 11.35
N ALA A 5 -27.72 -17.80 11.21
CA ALA A 5 -27.93 -17.01 9.99
C ALA A 5 -26.69 -16.19 9.57
N PRO A 6 -25.97 -15.48 10.47
CA PRO A 6 -24.75 -14.75 10.12
C PRO A 6 -23.66 -15.68 9.59
N LEU A 7 -23.46 -16.83 10.24
CA LEU A 7 -22.44 -17.80 9.86
C LEU A 7 -22.76 -18.40 8.47
N ILE A 8 -24.01 -18.79 8.24
CA ILE A 8 -24.46 -19.32 6.96
C ILE A 8 -24.27 -18.27 5.86
N PHE A 9 -24.66 -17.02 6.12
CA PHE A 9 -24.48 -15.93 5.18
C PHE A 9 -23.01 -15.76 4.79
N VAL A 10 -22.10 -15.73 5.78
CA VAL A 10 -20.66 -15.62 5.54
C VAL A 10 -20.14 -16.79 4.71
N VAL A 11 -20.49 -18.02 5.07
CA VAL A 11 -20.04 -19.23 4.34
C VAL A 11 -20.54 -19.21 2.89
N VAL A 12 -21.82 -18.93 2.65
CA VAL A 12 -22.39 -18.85 1.31
C VAL A 12 -21.72 -17.76 0.49
N CYS A 13 -21.53 -16.56 1.05
CA CYS A 13 -20.86 -15.46 0.37
C CYS A 13 -19.42 -15.80 -0.02
N LEU A 14 -18.65 -16.46 0.86
CA LEU A 14 -17.29 -16.85 0.57
C LEU A 14 -17.20 -17.93 -0.52
N VAL A 15 -18.12 -18.91 -0.51
CA VAL A 15 -18.22 -19.92 -1.57
C VAL A 15 -18.56 -19.27 -2.92
N LEU A 16 -19.57 -18.39 -2.95
CA LEU A 16 -19.96 -17.67 -4.15
C LEU A 16 -18.83 -16.77 -4.67
N GLY A 17 -18.13 -16.08 -3.78
CA GLY A 17 -16.98 -15.25 -4.13
C GLY A 17 -15.83 -16.08 -4.72
N ALA A 18 -15.52 -17.24 -4.14
CA ALA A 18 -14.51 -18.15 -4.66
C ALA A 18 -14.86 -18.71 -6.05
N ILE A 19 -16.12 -19.13 -6.24
CA ILE A 19 -16.63 -19.58 -7.55
C ILE A 19 -16.52 -18.44 -8.57
N LEU A 20 -17.00 -17.24 -8.22
CA LEU A 20 -16.95 -16.07 -9.08
C LEU A 20 -15.51 -15.73 -9.47
N LYS A 21 -14.58 -15.70 -8.51
CA LYS A 21 -13.16 -15.42 -8.78
C LYS A 21 -12.55 -16.45 -9.75
N SER A 22 -12.92 -17.72 -9.60
CA SER A 22 -12.49 -18.78 -10.52
C SER A 22 -13.06 -18.57 -11.94
N LEU A 23 -14.35 -18.23 -12.05
CA LEU A 23 -15.03 -17.97 -13.33
C LEU A 23 -14.47 -16.71 -14.02
N LEU A 24 -14.20 -15.65 -13.26
CA LEU A 24 -13.72 -14.38 -13.79
C LEU A 24 -12.23 -14.39 -14.14
N LYS A 25 -11.46 -15.44 -13.80
CA LYS A 25 -10.01 -15.53 -14.02
C LYS A 25 -9.58 -15.27 -15.49
N LYS A 26 -10.47 -15.53 -16.45
CA LYS A 26 -10.23 -15.33 -17.90
C LYS A 26 -10.92 -14.09 -18.47
N THR A 27 -11.64 -13.33 -17.65
CA THR A 27 -12.43 -12.17 -18.09
C THR A 27 -11.81 -10.87 -17.60
N THR A 28 -12.12 -9.77 -18.27
CA THR A 28 -11.66 -8.43 -17.88
C THR A 28 -12.62 -7.73 -16.91
N PHE A 29 -13.61 -8.45 -16.38
CA PHE A 29 -14.70 -7.88 -15.60
C PHE A 29 -14.26 -7.70 -14.13
N PRO A 30 -14.49 -6.53 -13.51
CA PRO A 30 -14.06 -6.29 -12.14
C PRO A 30 -14.76 -7.23 -11.14
N TYR A 31 -13.96 -7.88 -10.28
CA TYR A 31 -14.45 -8.85 -9.28
C TYR A 31 -15.53 -8.27 -8.35
N THR A 32 -15.31 -7.05 -7.84
CA THR A 32 -16.25 -6.37 -6.92
C THR A 32 -17.61 -6.09 -7.55
N VAL A 33 -17.64 -5.76 -8.85
CA VAL A 33 -18.89 -5.55 -9.60
C VAL A 33 -19.65 -6.87 -9.74
N GLY A 34 -18.95 -7.99 -9.93
CA GLY A 34 -19.57 -9.31 -10.00
C GLY A 34 -20.18 -9.74 -8.67
N LEU A 35 -19.48 -9.50 -7.56
CA LEU A 35 -19.99 -9.75 -6.21
C LEU A 35 -21.25 -8.94 -5.91
N PHE A 36 -21.20 -7.65 -6.27
CA PHE A 36 -22.34 -6.76 -6.13
C PHE A 36 -23.56 -7.23 -6.94
N ALA A 37 -23.34 -7.65 -8.19
CA ALA A 37 -24.40 -8.20 -9.03
C ALA A 37 -25.01 -9.49 -8.44
N ILE A 38 -24.18 -10.38 -7.87
CA ILE A 38 -24.66 -11.56 -7.13
C ILE A 38 -25.53 -11.12 -5.95
N GLY A 39 -25.10 -10.13 -5.16
CA GLY A 39 -25.89 -9.59 -4.05
C GLY A 39 -27.26 -9.07 -4.50
N ILE A 40 -27.32 -8.31 -5.59
CA ILE A 40 -28.59 -7.84 -6.17
C ILE A 40 -29.48 -9.03 -6.55
N VAL A 41 -28.93 -10.03 -7.24
CA VAL A 41 -29.70 -11.23 -7.64
C VAL A 41 -30.25 -11.95 -6.41
N ILE A 42 -29.44 -12.15 -5.37
CA ILE A 42 -29.88 -12.79 -4.12
C ILE A 42 -31.02 -12.00 -3.48
N GLY A 43 -30.88 -10.68 -3.33
CA GLY A 43 -31.93 -9.84 -2.73
C GLY A 43 -33.21 -9.78 -3.57
N LEU A 44 -33.11 -9.80 -4.90
CA LEU A 44 -34.28 -9.87 -5.79
C LEU A 44 -34.98 -11.23 -5.69
N LEU A 45 -34.23 -12.34 -5.65
CA LEU A 45 -34.80 -13.68 -5.49
C LEU A 45 -35.59 -13.79 -4.18
N ASP A 46 -35.08 -13.21 -3.10
CA ASP A 46 -35.81 -13.14 -1.83
C ASP A 46 -37.08 -12.30 -1.95
N ARG A 47 -36.99 -11.12 -2.57
CA ARG A 47 -38.14 -10.24 -2.81
C ARG A 47 -39.25 -10.88 -3.65
N PHE A 48 -38.90 -11.75 -4.60
CA PHE A 48 -39.87 -12.50 -5.40
C PHE A 48 -40.40 -13.77 -4.70
N GLY A 49 -40.00 -14.03 -3.46
CA GLY A 49 -40.49 -15.17 -2.66
C GLY A 49 -39.91 -16.51 -3.09
N VAL A 50 -38.74 -16.53 -3.75
CA VAL A 50 -38.08 -17.78 -4.17
C VAL A 50 -37.55 -18.57 -2.98
N PHE A 51 -37.10 -17.88 -1.93
CA PHE A 51 -36.65 -18.54 -0.70
C PHE A 51 -37.84 -18.87 0.21
N PRO A 52 -37.96 -20.13 0.67
CA PRO A 52 -39.01 -20.50 1.62
C PRO A 52 -38.94 -19.69 2.91
N GLU A 53 -40.10 -19.27 3.44
CA GLU A 53 -40.25 -18.52 4.70
C GLU A 53 -39.46 -19.14 5.88
N THR A 54 -39.42 -20.47 5.95
CA THR A 54 -38.73 -21.23 7.01
C THR A 54 -37.32 -21.71 6.62
N GLY A 55 -36.80 -21.25 5.47
CA GLY A 55 -35.52 -21.67 4.92
C GLY A 55 -34.33 -20.99 5.59
N PHE A 56 -33.25 -21.74 5.79
CA PHE A 56 -31.99 -21.22 6.34
C PHE A 56 -31.38 -20.10 5.48
N LEU A 57 -31.57 -20.15 4.15
CA LEU A 57 -31.13 -19.12 3.22
C LEU A 57 -31.90 -17.81 3.41
N LYS A 58 -33.22 -17.87 3.64
CA LYS A 58 -34.02 -16.67 3.89
C LYS A 58 -33.54 -15.94 5.13
N SER A 59 -33.36 -16.64 6.25
CA SER A 59 -32.82 -16.04 7.47
C SER A 59 -31.43 -15.42 7.28
N ALA A 60 -30.58 -16.00 6.43
CA ALA A 60 -29.27 -15.46 6.10
C ALA A 60 -29.35 -14.18 5.26
N VAL A 61 -30.27 -14.12 4.29
CA VAL A 61 -30.53 -12.93 3.46
C VAL A 61 -31.18 -11.83 4.29
N ASP A 62 -32.15 -12.15 5.14
CA ASP A 62 -32.78 -11.22 6.08
C ASP A 62 -31.78 -10.61 7.05
N PHE A 63 -30.82 -11.40 7.54
CA PHE A 63 -29.72 -10.92 8.37
C PHE A 63 -28.89 -9.87 7.61
N ALA A 64 -28.52 -10.14 6.36
CA ALA A 64 -27.74 -9.20 5.55
C ALA A 64 -28.53 -7.93 5.19
N GLY A 65 -29.80 -8.07 4.83
CA GLY A 65 -30.68 -6.95 4.46
C GLY A 65 -30.98 -6.01 5.64
N ASN A 66 -30.98 -6.54 6.86
CA ASN A 66 -31.23 -5.79 8.09
C ASN A 66 -29.99 -5.64 8.97
N MET A 67 -28.79 -5.82 8.41
CA MET A 67 -27.57 -5.72 9.19
C MET A 67 -27.38 -4.30 9.72
N ASP A 68 -27.00 -4.22 10.99
CA ASP A 68 -26.70 -2.96 11.67
C ASP A 68 -25.54 -2.24 10.96
N PRO A 69 -25.73 -0.98 10.52
CA PRO A 69 -24.67 -0.17 9.93
C PRO A 69 -23.42 -0.07 10.81
N ASP A 70 -23.58 -0.05 12.13
CA ASP A 70 -22.45 0.05 13.06
C ASP A 70 -21.58 -1.21 13.00
N LEU A 71 -22.18 -2.40 12.84
CA LEU A 71 -21.40 -3.63 12.64
C LEU A 71 -20.55 -3.56 11.38
N ILE A 72 -21.07 -2.91 10.31
CA ILE A 72 -20.28 -2.72 9.08
C ILE A 72 -19.06 -1.84 9.36
N LEU A 73 -19.27 -0.73 10.07
CA LEU A 73 -18.22 0.23 10.41
C LEU A 73 -17.18 -0.36 11.37
N PHE A 74 -17.56 -1.10 12.40
CA PHE A 74 -16.62 -1.61 13.41
C PHE A 74 -15.89 -2.89 12.99
N ILE A 75 -16.46 -3.70 12.09
CA ILE A 75 -15.85 -4.96 11.66
C ILE A 75 -15.01 -4.76 10.40
N PHE A 76 -15.60 -4.22 9.33
CA PHE A 76 -14.95 -4.18 8.00
C PHE A 76 -14.05 -2.98 7.81
N LEU A 77 -14.44 -1.80 8.31
CA LEU A 77 -13.67 -0.58 8.08
C LEU A 77 -12.25 -0.67 8.66
N PRO A 78 -12.01 -1.19 9.87
CA PRO A 78 -10.64 -1.32 10.38
C PRO A 78 -9.77 -2.23 9.52
N ILE A 79 -10.36 -3.30 8.97
CA ILE A 79 -9.65 -4.25 8.08
C ILE A 79 -9.19 -3.54 6.82
N LEU A 80 -10.13 -2.89 6.12
CA LEU A 80 -9.86 -2.25 4.83
C LEU A 80 -8.87 -1.09 4.96
N ILE A 81 -8.99 -0.31 6.03
CA ILE A 81 -8.12 0.85 6.25
C ILE A 81 -6.74 0.46 6.73
N PHE A 82 -6.64 -0.55 7.62
CA PHE A 82 -5.34 -1.02 8.06
C PHE A 82 -4.57 -1.72 6.93
N ASP A 83 -5.24 -2.54 6.10
CA ASP A 83 -4.66 -3.15 4.89
C ASP A 83 -4.04 -2.08 3.98
N GLY A 84 -4.83 -1.06 3.61
CA GLY A 84 -4.33 0.07 2.82
C GLY A 84 -3.15 0.79 3.52
N ALA A 85 -3.25 1.07 4.82
CA ALA A 85 -2.18 1.76 5.55
C ALA A 85 -0.88 0.95 5.67
N TYR A 86 -1.00 -0.37 5.74
CA TYR A 86 0.13 -1.28 5.87
C TYR A 86 0.86 -1.48 4.55
N GLU A 87 0.13 -1.57 3.43
CA GLU A 87 0.72 -1.72 2.08
C GLU A 87 1.36 -0.41 1.55
N LEU A 88 0.91 0.75 2.03
CA LEU A 88 1.38 2.06 1.57
C LEU A 88 2.91 2.24 1.72
N ASP A 89 3.56 2.57 0.60
CA ASP A 89 4.95 2.99 0.57
C ASP A 89 5.08 4.40 1.14
N LEU A 90 5.57 4.52 2.37
CA LEU A 90 5.67 5.80 3.09
C LEU A 90 6.49 6.86 2.38
N HIS A 91 7.47 6.47 1.58
CA HIS A 91 8.27 7.43 0.82
C HIS A 91 7.39 8.12 -0.22
N VAL A 92 6.68 7.31 -1.00
CA VAL A 92 5.76 7.75 -2.05
C VAL A 92 4.58 8.50 -1.43
N PHE A 93 4.01 7.97 -0.35
CA PHE A 93 2.91 8.57 0.40
C PHE A 93 3.26 9.98 0.89
N ARG A 94 4.45 10.20 1.50
CA ARG A 94 4.83 11.54 2.00
C ARG A 94 4.90 12.58 0.88
N LYS A 95 5.34 12.17 -0.31
CA LYS A 95 5.42 13.05 -1.48
C LYS A 95 4.07 13.22 -2.17
N SER A 96 3.15 12.27 -2.06
CA SER A 96 1.77 12.40 -2.56
C SER A 96 0.80 13.01 -1.52
N LEU A 97 1.19 13.07 -0.24
CA LEU A 97 0.35 13.49 0.88
C LEU A 97 -0.30 14.84 0.64
N LEU A 98 0.44 15.81 0.09
CA LEU A 98 -0.12 17.14 -0.18
C LEU A 98 -1.29 17.07 -1.17
N ASN A 99 -1.19 16.24 -2.21
CA ASN A 99 -2.28 16.04 -3.17
C ASN A 99 -3.45 15.26 -2.53
N SER A 100 -3.16 14.19 -1.78
CA SER A 100 -4.19 13.40 -1.11
C SER A 100 -4.94 14.21 -0.05
N THR A 101 -4.25 15.00 0.78
CA THR A 101 -4.86 15.88 1.79
C THR A 101 -5.62 17.05 1.16
N LEU A 102 -5.14 17.60 0.04
CA LEU A 102 -5.87 18.66 -0.68
C LEU A 102 -7.22 18.16 -1.20
N LEU A 103 -7.27 16.90 -1.68
CA LEU A 103 -8.50 16.26 -2.13
C LEU A 103 -9.40 15.83 -0.97
N ALA A 104 -8.84 15.14 0.02
CA ALA A 104 -9.59 14.57 1.14
C ALA A 104 -10.06 15.64 2.14
N GLY A 105 -9.38 16.78 2.27
CA GLY A 105 -9.81 17.89 3.13
C GLY A 105 -10.61 18.94 2.35
N PRO A 106 -9.95 19.98 1.78
CA PRO A 106 -10.65 21.05 1.05
C PRO A 106 -11.52 20.54 -0.11
N GLY A 107 -11.04 19.56 -0.88
CA GLY A 107 -11.79 18.98 -1.99
C GLY A 107 -13.11 18.36 -1.55
N MET A 108 -13.12 17.66 -0.42
CA MET A 108 -14.32 17.10 0.20
C MET A 108 -15.31 18.15 0.65
N VAL A 109 -14.84 19.21 1.31
CA VAL A 109 -15.71 20.32 1.72
C VAL A 109 -16.34 20.99 0.50
N ILE A 110 -15.55 21.25 -0.55
CA ILE A 110 -16.07 21.84 -1.80
C ILE A 110 -17.07 20.87 -2.47
N ALA A 111 -16.77 19.58 -2.53
CA ALA A 111 -17.66 18.57 -3.10
C ALA A 111 -18.99 18.49 -2.34
N MET A 112 -18.94 18.51 -1.02
CA MET A 112 -20.12 18.54 -0.14
C MET A 112 -20.97 19.79 -0.38
N LEU A 113 -20.34 20.97 -0.41
CA LEU A 113 -21.05 22.24 -0.63
C LEU A 113 -21.70 22.28 -2.02
N LEU A 114 -20.96 21.90 -3.07
CA LEU A 114 -21.48 21.88 -4.45
C LEU A 114 -22.59 20.84 -4.61
N THR A 115 -22.46 19.66 -3.99
CA THR A 115 -23.50 18.64 -4.00
C THR A 115 -24.74 19.13 -3.23
N GLY A 116 -24.54 19.79 -2.09
CA GLY A 116 -25.64 20.38 -1.33
C GLY A 116 -26.41 21.44 -2.13
N VAL A 117 -25.69 22.35 -2.80
CA VAL A 117 -26.31 23.34 -3.71
C VAL A 117 -27.06 22.65 -4.85
N PHE A 118 -26.48 21.60 -5.44
CA PHE A 118 -27.15 20.84 -6.51
C PHE A 118 -28.44 20.18 -6.02
N ILE A 119 -28.43 19.55 -4.86
CA ILE A 119 -29.63 18.91 -4.27
C ILE A 119 -30.68 19.95 -3.88
N MET A 120 -30.29 21.06 -3.27
CA MET A 120 -31.22 22.16 -2.94
C MET A 120 -31.84 22.78 -4.19
N GLY A 121 -31.06 22.92 -5.27
CA GLY A 121 -31.58 23.33 -6.57
C GLY A 121 -32.61 22.32 -7.08
N MET A 122 -32.30 21.02 -7.04
CA MET A 122 -33.21 19.96 -7.46
C MET A 122 -34.51 19.96 -6.64
N ALA A 123 -34.42 20.11 -5.31
CA ALA A 123 -35.57 20.22 -4.41
C ALA A 123 -36.46 21.43 -4.69
N SER A 124 -35.89 22.52 -5.21
CA SER A 124 -36.65 23.73 -5.55
C SER A 124 -37.43 23.60 -6.86
N PHE A 125 -36.97 22.75 -7.79
CA PHE A 125 -37.58 22.58 -9.12
C PHE A 125 -38.40 21.30 -9.27
N ILE A 126 -38.18 20.30 -8.42
CA ILE A 126 -38.81 18.98 -8.51
C ILE A 126 -39.68 18.74 -7.26
N PRO A 127 -41.02 18.71 -7.39
CA PRO A 127 -41.94 18.49 -6.27
C PRO A 127 -41.70 17.18 -5.52
N ALA A 128 -41.23 16.13 -6.20
CA ALA A 128 -40.88 14.85 -5.58
C ALA A 128 -39.71 14.94 -4.58
N CYS A 129 -38.92 16.02 -4.62
CA CYS A 129 -37.80 16.28 -3.73
C CYS A 129 -38.09 17.44 -2.76
N GLU A 130 -39.37 17.75 -2.53
CA GLU A 130 -39.77 18.72 -1.52
C GLU A 130 -39.40 18.22 -0.10
N GLY A 131 -39.05 19.15 0.81
CA GLY A 131 -38.67 18.83 2.20
C GLY A 131 -37.17 18.74 2.48
N TRP A 132 -36.30 18.83 1.46
CA TRP A 132 -34.86 18.96 1.68
C TRP A 132 -34.52 20.32 2.27
N ASN A 133 -33.68 20.30 3.31
CA ASN A 133 -33.08 21.50 3.88
C ASN A 133 -31.55 21.45 3.69
N TRP A 134 -30.87 22.55 4.01
CA TRP A 134 -29.41 22.62 3.90
C TRP A 134 -28.69 21.57 4.74
N ASN A 135 -29.24 21.19 5.90
CA ASN A 135 -28.64 20.18 6.75
C ASN A 135 -28.65 18.80 6.07
N TYR A 136 -29.80 18.36 5.54
CA TYR A 136 -29.92 17.13 4.77
C TYR A 136 -29.07 17.17 3.51
N ALA A 137 -29.03 18.30 2.81
CA ALA A 137 -28.26 18.45 1.58
C ALA A 137 -26.74 18.36 1.81
N PHE A 138 -26.22 18.98 2.88
CA PHE A 138 -24.80 18.87 3.25
C PHE A 138 -24.48 17.52 3.87
N MET A 139 -25.37 16.94 4.67
CA MET A 139 -25.26 15.56 5.14
C MET A 139 -25.17 14.59 3.95
N PHE A 140 -26.03 14.77 2.93
CA PHE A 140 -26.02 13.99 1.70
C PHE A 140 -24.72 14.19 0.90
N GLY A 141 -24.30 15.45 0.77
CA GLY A 141 -23.04 15.81 0.13
C GLY A 141 -21.83 15.19 0.82
N ALA A 142 -21.83 15.13 2.16
CA ALA A 142 -20.73 14.56 2.94
C ALA A 142 -20.62 13.04 2.72
N LEU A 143 -21.73 12.28 2.80
CA LEU A 143 -21.65 10.83 2.61
C LEU A 143 -21.27 10.44 1.17
N ILE A 144 -21.77 11.16 0.15
CA ILE A 144 -21.56 10.76 -1.25
C ILE A 144 -20.20 11.19 -1.80
N SER A 145 -19.53 12.10 -1.08
CA SER A 145 -18.19 12.54 -1.43
C SER A 145 -17.12 11.51 -1.01
N ALA A 146 -17.44 10.59 -0.08
CA ALA A 146 -16.58 9.46 0.25
C ALA A 146 -16.47 8.49 -0.95
N THR A 147 -15.24 8.16 -1.33
CA THR A 147 -14.92 7.36 -2.52
C THR A 147 -14.15 6.11 -2.18
N ASP A 148 -14.46 5.01 -2.86
CA ASP A 148 -13.88 3.69 -2.71
C ASP A 148 -13.27 3.23 -4.05
N PRO A 149 -11.96 3.40 -4.26
CA PRO A 149 -11.31 3.05 -5.50
C PRO A 149 -10.82 1.61 -5.49
N VAL A 150 -11.27 0.71 -4.60
CA VAL A 150 -10.74 -0.68 -4.51
C VAL A 150 -10.70 -1.36 -5.89
N ALA A 151 -11.79 -1.26 -6.65
CA ALA A 151 -11.84 -1.81 -8.01
C ALA A 151 -10.88 -1.12 -8.99
N VAL A 152 -10.69 0.20 -8.83
CA VAL A 152 -9.80 1.02 -9.66
C VAL A 152 -8.34 0.72 -9.34
N VAL A 153 -7.97 0.65 -8.06
CA VAL A 153 -6.62 0.38 -7.59
C VAL A 153 -6.18 -1.01 -8.03
N ALA A 154 -7.04 -2.02 -7.86
CA ALA A 154 -6.76 -3.37 -8.35
C ALA A 154 -6.47 -3.37 -9.85
N LEU A 155 -7.26 -2.62 -10.63
CA LEU A 155 -7.07 -2.46 -12.07
C LEU A 155 -5.80 -1.67 -12.43
N LEU A 156 -5.45 -0.64 -11.65
CA LEU A 156 -4.22 0.13 -11.81
C LEU A 156 -2.97 -0.72 -11.55
N LYS A 157 -3.02 -1.60 -10.54
CA LYS A 157 -1.98 -2.59 -10.24
C LYS A 157 -1.89 -3.66 -11.33
N GLU A 158 -3.01 -4.21 -11.79
CA GLU A 158 -3.08 -5.21 -12.89
C GLU A 158 -2.48 -4.67 -14.19
N LEU A 159 -2.85 -3.43 -14.57
CA LEU A 159 -2.40 -2.80 -15.81
C LEU A 159 -0.99 -2.18 -15.72
N GLY A 160 -0.32 -2.33 -14.56
CA GLY A 160 1.06 -1.86 -14.37
C GLY A 160 1.22 -0.35 -14.49
N THR A 161 0.24 0.42 -14.04
CA THR A 161 0.32 1.89 -14.00
C THR A 161 1.36 2.38 -12.99
N SER A 162 1.71 3.67 -13.01
CA SER A 162 2.76 4.21 -12.14
C SER A 162 2.43 3.96 -10.66
N LYS A 163 3.38 3.38 -9.91
CA LYS A 163 3.22 3.09 -8.47
C LYS A 163 2.79 4.34 -7.71
N ARG A 164 3.33 5.48 -8.10
CA ARG A 164 3.00 6.82 -7.60
C ARG A 164 1.51 7.17 -7.75
N PHE A 165 0.90 6.88 -8.88
CA PHE A 165 -0.52 7.19 -9.12
C PHE A 165 -1.42 6.22 -8.35
N SER A 166 -1.08 4.92 -8.31
CA SER A 166 -1.80 3.95 -7.46
C SER A 166 -1.78 4.38 -5.99
N THR A 167 -0.60 4.68 -5.45
CA THR A 167 -0.43 5.16 -4.06
C THR A 167 -1.19 6.44 -3.78
N LEU A 168 -1.28 7.36 -4.75
CA LEU A 168 -2.07 8.58 -4.60
C LEU A 168 -3.56 8.28 -4.47
N VAL A 169 -4.09 7.39 -5.31
CA VAL A 169 -5.50 6.97 -5.31
C VAL A 169 -5.84 6.24 -4.00
N ASP A 170 -4.98 5.32 -3.56
CA ASP A 170 -5.11 4.62 -2.27
C ASP A 170 -5.15 5.62 -1.10
N ALA A 171 -4.18 6.54 -1.07
CA ALA A 171 -4.07 7.55 -0.03
C ALA A 171 -5.23 8.54 -0.02
N GLU A 172 -5.76 8.91 -1.20
CA GLU A 172 -6.92 9.78 -1.29
C GLU A 172 -8.16 9.11 -0.70
N SER A 173 -8.46 7.87 -1.06
CA SER A 173 -9.60 7.15 -0.53
C SER A 173 -9.54 6.93 0.97
N MET A 174 -8.41 6.47 1.51
CA MET A 174 -8.31 6.22 2.95
C MET A 174 -8.48 7.50 3.79
N LEU A 175 -7.92 8.63 3.31
CA LEU A 175 -8.11 9.92 3.98
C LEU A 175 -9.53 10.47 3.76
N ASN A 176 -10.11 10.19 2.60
CA ASN A 176 -11.47 10.57 2.25
C ASN A 176 -12.50 9.83 3.13
N ASP A 177 -12.36 8.52 3.32
CA ASP A 177 -13.23 7.74 4.20
C ASP A 177 -13.27 8.33 5.62
N GLY A 178 -12.11 8.70 6.16
CA GLY A 178 -12.02 9.33 7.47
C GLY A 178 -12.63 10.73 7.51
N THR A 179 -12.36 11.54 6.49
CA THR A 179 -12.88 12.92 6.43
C THR A 179 -14.39 12.95 6.16
N GLY A 180 -14.88 12.04 5.32
CA GLY A 180 -16.29 11.89 4.96
C GLY A 180 -17.15 11.49 6.14
N ILE A 181 -16.71 10.53 6.97
CA ILE A 181 -17.42 10.16 8.21
C ILE A 181 -17.49 11.36 9.17
N VAL A 182 -16.40 12.11 9.33
CA VAL A 182 -16.37 13.29 10.22
C VAL A 182 -17.31 14.38 9.74
N LEU A 183 -17.27 14.70 8.43
CA LEU A 183 -18.18 15.68 7.84
C LEU A 183 -19.64 15.22 7.90
N PHE A 184 -19.91 13.93 7.70
CA PHE A 184 -21.25 13.35 7.84
C PHE A 184 -21.77 13.49 9.28
N MET A 185 -20.97 13.09 10.26
CA MET A 185 -21.34 13.16 11.69
C MET A 185 -21.59 14.59 12.17
N LEU A 186 -20.95 15.58 11.55
CA LEU A 186 -21.16 17.00 11.87
C LEU A 186 -22.61 17.46 11.63
N PHE A 187 -23.24 16.98 10.55
CA PHE A 187 -24.62 17.31 10.19
C PHE A 187 -25.62 16.30 10.75
N PHE A 188 -25.23 15.03 10.80
CA PHE A 188 -26.04 13.94 11.36
C PHE A 188 -26.20 14.04 12.88
N GLY A 189 -25.18 14.53 13.61
CA GLY A 189 -25.19 14.67 15.07
C GLY A 189 -26.27 15.60 15.63
N VAL A 190 -26.87 16.45 14.78
CA VAL A 190 -28.03 17.28 15.14
C VAL A 190 -29.30 16.43 15.36
N TYR A 191 -29.36 15.25 14.75
CA TYR A 191 -30.45 14.27 14.83
C TYR A 191 -30.08 13.07 15.73
N THR A 192 -29.16 13.29 16.66
CA THR A 192 -28.83 12.33 17.70
C THR A 192 -28.70 13.07 19.03
N ASN A 193 -28.67 12.32 20.14
CA ASN A 193 -28.45 12.90 21.48
C ASN A 193 -27.08 13.58 21.67
N ALA A 194 -26.24 13.67 20.63
CA ALA A 194 -24.96 14.37 20.65
C ALA A 194 -25.10 15.91 20.65
N GLY A 195 -26.24 16.44 20.20
CA GLY A 195 -26.52 17.87 20.16
C GLY A 195 -25.79 18.63 19.05
N ALA A 196 -26.19 19.88 18.81
CA ALA A 196 -25.57 20.72 17.79
C ALA A 196 -24.14 21.15 18.20
N VAL A 197 -23.18 20.97 17.30
CA VAL A 197 -21.79 21.38 17.51
C VAL A 197 -21.69 22.91 17.46
N ALA A 198 -21.22 23.53 18.55
CA ALA A 198 -21.12 25.00 18.66
C ALA A 198 -20.13 25.63 17.67
N ASP A 199 -19.00 24.96 17.40
CA ASP A 199 -18.02 25.36 16.36
C ASP A 199 -17.66 24.16 15.47
N PRO A 200 -18.35 23.99 14.33
CA PRO A 200 -18.11 22.95 13.33
C PRO A 200 -16.65 22.85 12.87
N PHE A 201 -15.98 23.99 12.69
CA PHE A 201 -14.63 24.05 12.15
C PHE A 201 -13.61 23.62 13.21
N LEU A 202 -13.75 24.11 14.44
CA LEU A 202 -12.88 23.71 15.54
C LEU A 202 -13.07 22.22 15.87
N ASN A 203 -14.31 21.72 15.89
CA ASN A 203 -14.57 20.31 16.14
C ASN A 203 -13.93 19.42 15.06
N PHE A 204 -14.05 19.81 13.78
CA PHE A 204 -13.38 19.12 12.68
C PHE A 204 -11.86 19.01 12.92
N LEU A 205 -11.21 20.12 13.32
CA LEU A 205 -9.77 20.10 13.62
C LEU A 205 -9.45 19.18 14.81
N ILE A 206 -10.23 19.22 15.89
CA ILE A 206 -10.04 18.36 17.07
C ILE A 206 -10.17 16.89 16.70
N VAL A 207 -11.20 16.51 15.95
CA VAL A 207 -11.48 15.13 15.56
C VAL A 207 -10.38 14.57 14.63
N VAL A 208 -9.89 15.39 13.69
CA VAL A 208 -8.82 15.01 12.74
C VAL A 208 -7.46 14.92 13.43
N PHE A 209 -7.03 15.98 14.13
CA PHE A 209 -5.71 16.00 14.78
C PHE A 209 -5.67 15.11 16.01
N GLY A 210 -6.78 14.99 16.76
CA GLY A 210 -6.93 14.06 17.87
C GLY A 210 -6.81 12.61 17.43
N GLY A 211 -7.48 12.23 16.34
CA GLY A 211 -7.34 10.91 15.72
C GLY A 211 -5.89 10.64 15.31
N MET A 212 -5.27 11.58 14.57
CA MET A 212 -3.88 11.45 14.13
C MET A 212 -2.89 11.29 15.30
N LEU A 213 -3.05 12.10 16.36
CA LEU A 213 -2.21 12.03 17.55
C LEU A 213 -2.40 10.71 18.27
N LEU A 214 -3.65 10.27 18.48
CA LEU A 214 -3.96 9.01 19.15
C LEU A 214 -3.33 7.84 18.40
N GLY A 215 -3.54 7.75 17.10
CA GLY A 215 -2.97 6.68 16.26
C GLY A 215 -1.44 6.64 16.30
N TRP A 216 -0.79 7.80 16.32
CA TRP A 216 0.66 7.88 16.50
C TRP A 216 1.11 7.41 17.88
N VAL A 217 0.42 7.82 18.95
CA VAL A 217 0.72 7.42 20.33
C VAL A 217 0.52 5.91 20.52
N THR A 218 -0.62 5.37 20.09
CA THR A 218 -0.91 3.94 20.21
C THR A 218 0.09 3.11 19.40
N ALA A 219 0.48 3.55 18.19
CA ALA A 219 1.51 2.84 17.42
C ALA A 219 2.88 2.86 18.10
N ARG A 220 3.29 3.99 18.69
CA ARG A 220 4.54 4.06 19.45
C ARG A 220 4.52 3.15 20.67
N PHE A 221 3.37 3.09 21.35
CA PHE A 221 3.16 2.19 22.47
C PHE A 221 3.22 0.71 22.02
N THR A 222 2.54 0.35 20.94
CA THR A 222 2.61 -0.99 20.35
C THR A 222 4.03 -1.36 19.94
N ILE A 223 4.78 -0.48 19.28
CA ILE A 223 6.20 -0.73 18.94
C ILE A 223 7.06 -0.94 20.18
N TRP A 224 6.78 -0.20 21.26
CA TRP A 224 7.46 -0.39 22.54
C TRP A 224 7.13 -1.77 23.16
N LEU A 225 5.86 -2.17 23.15
CA LEU A 225 5.43 -3.52 23.59
C LEU A 225 6.10 -4.62 22.78
N LEU A 226 6.14 -4.48 21.45
CA LEU A 226 6.79 -5.44 20.55
C LEU A 226 8.29 -5.60 20.85
N GLY A 227 8.95 -4.52 21.27
CA GLY A 227 10.34 -4.57 21.74
C GLY A 227 10.54 -5.25 23.09
N LYS A 228 9.48 -5.45 23.88
CA LYS A 228 9.51 -6.16 25.17
C LYS A 228 9.14 -7.64 25.05
N VAL A 229 8.25 -7.97 24.13
CA VAL A 229 7.76 -9.34 23.88
C VAL A 229 8.63 -10.05 22.82
N GLY A 230 9.91 -9.68 22.72
CA GLY A 230 10.82 -10.23 21.73
C GLY A 230 11.04 -11.73 21.93
N GLY A 231 10.56 -12.55 20.99
CA GLY A 231 10.77 -14.00 21.02
C GLY A 231 9.82 -14.74 20.08
N GLU A 232 8.51 -14.54 20.25
CA GLU A 232 7.45 -15.31 19.58
C GLU A 232 6.70 -14.51 18.51
N GLU A 233 6.71 -15.01 17.27
CA GLU A 233 6.10 -14.36 16.10
C GLU A 233 4.57 -14.24 16.23
N ALA A 234 3.92 -15.30 16.72
CA ALA A 234 2.47 -15.33 16.91
C ALA A 234 1.98 -14.23 17.87
N VAL A 235 2.73 -13.97 18.95
CA VAL A 235 2.38 -12.91 19.91
C VAL A 235 2.60 -11.53 19.29
N GLN A 236 3.69 -11.33 18.55
CA GLN A 236 3.93 -10.06 17.85
C GLN A 236 2.82 -9.76 16.83
N ASN A 237 2.44 -10.74 16.02
CA ASN A 237 1.34 -10.65 15.07
C ASN A 237 0.02 -10.30 15.77
N SER A 238 -0.31 -11.00 16.85
CA SER A 238 -1.53 -10.78 17.63
C SER A 238 -1.58 -9.38 18.24
N VAL A 239 -0.46 -8.89 18.78
CA VAL A 239 -0.36 -7.55 19.38
C VAL A 239 -0.62 -6.47 18.32
N ILE A 240 -0.12 -6.61 17.10
CA ILE A 240 -0.37 -5.64 16.02
C ILE A 240 -1.85 -5.63 15.63
N ILE A 241 -2.44 -6.81 15.41
CA ILE A 241 -3.85 -6.96 15.04
C ILE A 241 -4.75 -6.36 16.12
N VAL A 242 -4.56 -6.76 17.38
CA VAL A 242 -5.38 -6.28 18.50
C VAL A 242 -5.19 -4.77 18.70
N SER A 243 -3.96 -4.25 18.61
CA SER A 243 -3.69 -2.82 18.75
C SER A 243 -4.35 -1.97 17.66
N SER A 244 -4.50 -2.52 16.44
CA SER A 244 -5.19 -1.84 15.34
C SER A 244 -6.67 -1.61 15.67
N TYR A 245 -7.37 -2.65 16.13
CA TYR A 245 -8.77 -2.56 16.56
C TYR A 245 -8.94 -1.71 17.82
N ILE A 246 -8.06 -1.86 18.81
CA ILE A 246 -8.08 -1.02 20.01
C ILE A 246 -7.93 0.46 19.64
N THR A 247 -7.04 0.79 18.71
CA THR A 247 -6.86 2.18 18.26
C THR A 247 -8.15 2.73 17.64
N PHE A 248 -8.80 1.95 16.78
CA PHE A 248 -10.06 2.35 16.15
C PHE A 248 -11.18 2.54 17.19
N ILE A 249 -11.36 1.59 18.11
CA ILE A 249 -12.40 1.63 19.14
C ILE A 249 -12.16 2.78 20.12
N LEU A 250 -10.93 2.99 20.58
CA LEU A 250 -10.58 4.10 21.47
C LEU A 250 -10.87 5.45 20.83
N ALA A 251 -10.51 5.60 19.55
CA ALA A 251 -10.79 6.82 18.81
C ALA A 251 -12.30 7.06 18.66
N GLN A 252 -13.00 6.07 18.10
CA GLN A 252 -14.38 6.22 17.65
C GLN A 252 -15.41 6.19 18.77
N SER A 253 -15.19 5.39 19.83
CA SER A 253 -16.20 5.13 20.86
C SER A 253 -15.94 5.82 22.20
N ILE A 254 -14.70 6.22 22.48
CA ILE A 254 -14.32 6.75 23.80
C ILE A 254 -13.90 8.22 23.72
N LEU A 255 -13.11 8.59 22.72
CA LEU A 255 -12.54 9.92 22.59
C LEU A 255 -13.30 10.81 21.59
N ASP A 256 -14.33 10.28 20.92
CA ASP A 256 -15.11 10.96 19.88
C ASP A 256 -14.23 11.60 18.79
N VAL A 257 -13.08 10.99 18.48
CA VAL A 257 -12.17 11.39 17.40
C VAL A 257 -12.26 10.41 16.23
N SER A 258 -11.71 10.77 15.06
CA SER A 258 -11.86 9.93 13.87
C SER A 258 -11.10 8.61 14.01
N GLY A 259 -11.83 7.49 14.15
CA GLY A 259 -11.27 6.14 14.19
C GLY A 259 -10.48 5.78 12.94
N VAL A 260 -10.98 6.21 11.78
CA VAL A 260 -10.30 6.04 10.49
C VAL A 260 -8.94 6.74 10.49
N ILE A 261 -8.89 8.04 10.82
CA ILE A 261 -7.64 8.81 10.76
C ILE A 261 -6.65 8.29 11.82
N ALA A 262 -7.14 7.87 12.98
CA ALA A 262 -6.32 7.22 13.99
C ALA A 262 -5.71 5.91 13.47
N LEU A 263 -6.49 5.08 12.79
CA LEU A 263 -6.01 3.82 12.25
C LEU A 263 -5.01 4.01 11.10
N VAL A 264 -5.23 5.01 10.23
CA VAL A 264 -4.27 5.40 9.20
C VAL A 264 -2.95 5.85 9.83
N ALA A 265 -3.00 6.75 10.83
CA ALA A 265 -1.81 7.20 11.53
C ALA A 265 -1.09 6.05 12.26
N PHE A 266 -1.85 5.11 12.83
CA PHE A 266 -1.33 3.91 13.46
C PHE A 266 -0.61 3.02 12.44
N GLY A 267 -1.28 2.62 11.37
CA GLY A 267 -0.74 1.77 10.30
C GLY A 267 0.52 2.36 9.68
N LEU A 268 0.49 3.64 9.27
CA LEU A 268 1.66 4.33 8.71
C LEU A 268 2.84 4.38 9.70
N THR A 269 2.58 4.51 11.00
CA THR A 269 3.62 4.52 12.03
C THR A 269 4.22 3.12 12.23
N ILE A 270 3.40 2.07 12.24
CA ILE A 270 3.85 0.68 12.28
C ILE A 270 4.68 0.35 11.02
N THR A 271 4.21 0.73 9.83
CA THR A 271 4.94 0.52 8.56
C THR A 271 6.30 1.22 8.56
N ASN A 272 6.40 2.42 9.13
CA ASN A 272 7.64 3.21 9.11
C ASN A 272 8.64 2.76 10.17
N ALA A 273 8.16 2.65 11.41
CA ALA A 273 9.00 2.52 12.60
C ALA A 273 8.94 1.12 13.21
N GLY A 274 7.87 0.37 12.94
CA GLY A 274 7.66 -1.01 13.36
C GLY A 274 8.36 -1.99 12.41
N ARG A 275 8.00 -2.03 11.11
CA ARG A 275 8.54 -3.02 10.14
C ARG A 275 10.06 -3.23 10.22
N PRO A 276 10.92 -2.18 10.30
CA PRO A 276 12.38 -2.36 10.38
C PRO A 276 12.90 -2.93 11.70
N LYS A 277 12.03 -3.14 12.69
CA LYS A 277 12.32 -3.74 14.00
C LYS A 277 11.68 -5.12 14.16
N LEU A 278 10.74 -5.48 13.30
CA LEU A 278 10.06 -6.77 13.33
C LEU A 278 10.88 -7.80 12.57
N LYS A 279 10.70 -9.07 12.95
CA LYS A 279 11.28 -10.20 12.21
C LYS A 279 10.69 -10.23 10.78
N PRO A 280 11.47 -10.64 9.76
CA PRO A 280 10.98 -10.78 8.38
C PRO A 280 9.69 -11.63 8.28
N GLU A 281 9.60 -12.69 9.07
CA GLU A 281 8.48 -13.64 9.11
C GLU A 281 7.18 -12.96 9.58
N VAL A 282 7.28 -12.09 10.60
CA VAL A 282 6.17 -11.27 11.09
C VAL A 282 5.68 -10.30 10.01
N ASN A 283 6.60 -9.62 9.33
CA ASN A 283 6.23 -8.72 8.24
C ASN A 283 5.54 -9.48 7.09
N HIS A 284 6.09 -10.63 6.70
CA HIS A 284 5.52 -11.46 5.63
C HIS A 284 4.12 -11.99 5.98
N PHE A 285 3.94 -12.49 7.21
CA PHE A 285 2.63 -12.94 7.68
C PHE A 285 1.62 -11.79 7.72
N MET A 286 2.01 -10.61 8.23
CA MET A 286 1.12 -9.45 8.28
C MET A 286 0.65 -9.03 6.89
N ASP A 287 1.55 -8.99 5.90
CA ASP A 287 1.18 -8.69 4.51
C ASP A 287 0.11 -9.66 3.98
N GLN A 288 0.33 -10.97 4.14
CA GLN A 288 -0.61 -12.00 3.68
C GLN A 288 -1.93 -12.01 4.47
N PHE A 289 -1.86 -11.79 5.78
CA PHE A 289 -3.02 -11.78 6.66
C PHE A 289 -3.97 -10.65 6.30
N TRP A 290 -3.46 -9.42 6.16
CA TRP A 290 -4.31 -8.27 5.84
C TRP A 290 -4.83 -8.33 4.41
N GLU A 291 -4.05 -8.80 3.44
CA GLU A 291 -4.53 -9.03 2.06
C GLU A 291 -5.71 -10.02 2.05
N LEU A 292 -5.60 -11.14 2.80
CA LEU A 292 -6.66 -12.12 2.92
C LEU A 292 -7.90 -11.55 3.62
N MET A 293 -7.70 -10.83 4.72
CA MET A 293 -8.80 -10.23 5.48
C MET A 293 -9.52 -9.15 4.66
N ALA A 294 -8.80 -8.30 3.93
CA ALA A 294 -9.36 -7.31 3.04
C ALA A 294 -10.12 -7.96 1.87
N TYR A 295 -9.60 -9.07 1.32
CA TYR A 295 -10.31 -9.87 0.31
C TYR A 295 -11.64 -10.43 0.86
N ILE A 296 -11.65 -10.98 2.07
CA ILE A 296 -12.85 -11.50 2.74
C ILE A 296 -13.83 -10.35 3.02
N ALA A 297 -13.35 -9.24 3.59
CA ALA A 297 -14.14 -8.06 3.91
C ALA A 297 -14.82 -7.50 2.65
N ASN A 298 -14.06 -7.29 1.56
CA ASN A 298 -14.60 -6.83 0.28
C ASN A 298 -15.64 -7.82 -0.28
N THR A 299 -15.38 -9.12 -0.19
CA THR A 299 -16.32 -10.14 -0.66
C THR A 299 -17.67 -10.06 0.05
N LEU A 300 -17.64 -9.96 1.38
CA LEU A 300 -18.84 -9.85 2.19
C LEU A 300 -19.54 -8.51 1.97
N ILE A 301 -18.81 -7.40 2.00
CA ILE A 301 -19.40 -6.06 1.96
C ILE A 301 -20.11 -5.77 0.62
N PHE A 302 -19.53 -6.16 -0.52
CA PHE A 302 -20.16 -5.92 -1.82
C PHE A 302 -21.42 -6.78 -2.03
N ILE A 303 -21.44 -8.02 -1.52
CA ILE A 303 -22.66 -8.86 -1.57
C ILE A 303 -23.73 -8.26 -0.65
N ILE A 304 -23.38 -7.88 0.58
CA ILE A 304 -24.30 -7.23 1.54
C ILE A 304 -24.91 -5.98 0.92
N VAL A 305 -24.08 -5.10 0.35
CA VAL A 305 -24.53 -3.86 -0.30
C VAL A 305 -25.52 -4.17 -1.42
N GLY A 306 -25.26 -5.18 -2.25
CA GLY A 306 -26.18 -5.63 -3.30
C GLY A 306 -27.52 -6.14 -2.75
N VAL A 307 -27.49 -6.96 -1.70
CA VAL A 307 -28.69 -7.49 -1.04
C VAL A 307 -29.53 -6.35 -0.45
N VAL A 308 -28.89 -5.46 0.32
CA VAL A 308 -29.56 -4.32 0.97
C VAL A 308 -30.24 -3.42 -0.05
N ILE A 309 -29.55 -3.10 -1.16
CA ILE A 309 -30.12 -2.29 -2.25
C ILE A 309 -31.33 -2.99 -2.87
N ALA A 310 -31.23 -4.28 -3.19
CA ALA A 310 -32.31 -5.01 -3.83
C ALA A 310 -33.57 -5.18 -2.94
N MET A 311 -33.37 -5.32 -1.63
CA MET A 311 -34.46 -5.48 -0.66
C MET A 311 -35.11 -4.15 -0.26
N LYS A 312 -34.31 -3.10 -0.02
CA LYS A 312 -34.82 -1.84 0.54
C LYS A 312 -35.23 -0.80 -0.49
N ILE A 313 -34.76 -0.92 -1.73
CA ILE A 313 -34.99 0.10 -2.76
C ILE A 313 -36.07 -0.39 -3.73
N GLU A 314 -37.11 0.41 -3.87
CA GLU A 314 -38.16 0.20 -4.87
C GLU A 314 -37.90 1.12 -6.07
N LEU A 315 -37.70 0.53 -7.24
CA LEU A 315 -37.47 1.27 -8.47
C LEU A 315 -38.80 1.52 -9.17
N SER A 316 -39.21 2.78 -9.18
CA SER A 316 -40.21 3.31 -10.09
C SER A 316 -39.50 4.03 -11.25
N TRP A 317 -40.20 4.25 -12.36
CA TRP A 317 -39.64 5.02 -13.48
C TRP A 317 -39.22 6.43 -13.07
N THR A 318 -39.95 7.06 -12.16
CA THR A 318 -39.62 8.39 -11.63
C THR A 318 -38.40 8.34 -10.71
N SER A 319 -38.29 7.35 -9.83
CA SER A 319 -37.13 7.21 -8.94
C SER A 319 -35.85 6.91 -9.72
N LEU A 320 -35.94 6.12 -10.80
CA LEU A 320 -34.82 5.84 -11.69
C LEU A 320 -34.32 7.10 -12.42
N LEU A 321 -35.21 7.95 -12.93
CA LEU A 321 -34.83 9.22 -13.56
C LEU A 321 -34.14 10.17 -12.57
N LEU A 322 -34.64 10.26 -11.33
CA LEU A 322 -34.01 11.06 -10.28
C LEU A 322 -32.62 10.53 -9.92
N VAL A 323 -32.47 9.22 -9.76
CA VAL A 323 -31.16 8.60 -9.49
C VAL A 323 -30.17 8.89 -10.61
N ILE A 324 -30.58 8.80 -11.87
CA ILE A 324 -29.71 9.13 -13.02
C ILE A 324 -29.31 10.61 -12.99
N LEU A 325 -30.27 11.50 -12.72
CA LEU A 325 -30.01 12.95 -12.62
C LEU A 325 -29.00 13.25 -11.50
N VAL A 326 -29.18 12.67 -10.32
CA VAL A 326 -28.25 12.84 -9.19
C VAL A 326 -26.89 12.23 -9.51
N TYR A 327 -26.84 11.05 -10.12
CA TYR A 327 -25.59 10.44 -10.56
C TYR A 327 -24.82 11.35 -11.53
N VAL A 328 -25.47 11.91 -12.55
CA VAL A 328 -24.82 12.84 -13.49
C VAL A 328 -24.35 14.09 -12.76
N GLY A 329 -25.20 14.69 -11.91
CA GLY A 329 -24.86 15.87 -11.13
C GLY A 329 -23.64 15.67 -10.23
N VAL A 330 -23.60 14.57 -9.47
CA VAL A 330 -22.50 14.23 -8.56
C VAL A 330 -21.19 13.94 -9.32
N ASN A 331 -21.25 13.33 -10.52
CA ASN A 331 -20.07 13.19 -11.37
C ASN A 331 -19.58 14.54 -11.93
N ILE A 332 -20.49 15.44 -12.31
CA ILE A 332 -20.14 16.81 -12.72
C ILE A 332 -19.47 17.57 -11.56
N VAL A 333 -20.04 17.48 -10.36
CA VAL A 333 -19.45 18.09 -9.15
C VAL A 333 -18.02 17.57 -8.94
N ARG A 334 -17.80 16.26 -9.02
CA ARG A 334 -16.46 15.66 -8.89
C ARG A 334 -15.48 16.20 -9.95
N MET A 335 -15.92 16.31 -11.20
CA MET A 335 -15.13 16.89 -12.29
C MET A 335 -14.79 18.37 -12.04
N LEU A 336 -15.73 19.14 -11.51
CA LEU A 336 -15.52 20.54 -11.13
C LEU A 336 -14.52 20.68 -9.98
N VAL A 337 -14.68 19.90 -8.91
CA VAL A 337 -13.77 19.91 -7.73
C VAL A 337 -12.34 19.64 -8.17
N ILE A 338 -12.12 18.59 -8.97
CA ILE A 338 -10.78 18.25 -9.47
C ILE A 338 -10.25 19.34 -10.42
N SER A 339 -11.10 19.94 -11.24
CA SER A 339 -10.70 21.04 -12.12
C SER A 339 -10.29 22.30 -11.34
N ILE A 340 -10.99 22.63 -10.25
CA ILE A 340 -10.69 23.75 -9.35
C ILE A 340 -9.36 23.51 -8.64
N LEU A 341 -9.10 22.29 -8.16
CA LEU A 341 -7.89 21.95 -7.43
C LEU A 341 -6.68 21.64 -8.33
N TYR A 342 -6.90 21.35 -9.62
CA TYR A 342 -5.87 20.97 -10.58
C TYR A 342 -4.65 21.92 -10.63
N PRO A 343 -4.78 23.27 -10.62
CA PRO A 343 -3.64 24.18 -10.65
C PRO A 343 -2.67 23.99 -9.47
N PHE A 344 -3.21 23.64 -8.30
CA PHE A 344 -2.44 23.36 -7.09
C PHE A 344 -1.86 21.94 -7.16
N MET A 345 -2.67 20.97 -7.54
CA MET A 345 -2.27 19.55 -7.65
C MET A 345 -1.17 19.31 -8.69
N LYS A 346 -1.11 20.12 -9.75
CA LYS A 346 -0.03 20.07 -10.75
C LYS A 346 1.33 20.45 -10.16
N LYS A 347 1.34 21.36 -9.17
CA LYS A 347 2.57 21.89 -8.55
C LYS A 347 2.95 21.18 -7.25
N ALA A 348 2.02 20.45 -6.65
CA ALA A 348 2.21 19.81 -5.37
C ALA A 348 2.86 18.42 -5.47
N GLY A 349 3.91 18.23 -4.68
CA GLY A 349 4.63 16.96 -4.56
C GLY A 349 5.12 16.45 -5.91
N TYR A 350 4.64 15.29 -6.34
CA TYR A 350 5.04 14.75 -7.64
C TYR A 350 4.30 15.37 -8.85
N GLY A 351 3.21 16.12 -8.63
CA GLY A 351 2.45 16.86 -9.66
C GLY A 351 1.59 16.01 -10.60
N LEU A 352 0.26 16.19 -10.63
CA LEU A 352 -0.63 15.40 -11.50
C LEU A 352 -0.67 15.88 -12.96
N THR A 353 -0.65 14.92 -13.88
CA THR A 353 -0.97 15.16 -15.30
C THR A 353 -2.48 15.33 -15.50
N ARG A 354 -2.89 16.00 -16.59
CA ARG A 354 -4.32 16.15 -16.93
C ARG A 354 -5.03 14.81 -17.11
N ARG A 355 -4.32 13.80 -17.62
CA ARG A 355 -4.85 12.45 -17.84
C ARG A 355 -5.11 11.77 -16.50
N GLU A 356 -4.14 11.80 -15.60
CA GLU A 356 -4.28 11.27 -14.23
C GLU A 356 -5.41 11.96 -13.48
N SER A 357 -5.56 13.29 -13.60
CA SER A 357 -6.67 14.02 -12.96
C SER A 357 -8.05 13.62 -13.50
N PHE A 358 -8.17 13.38 -14.80
CA PHE A 358 -9.42 12.87 -15.39
C PHE A 358 -9.75 11.47 -14.87
N ILE A 359 -8.74 10.60 -14.78
CA ILE A 359 -8.89 9.25 -14.23
C ILE A 359 -9.25 9.29 -12.75
N LEU A 360 -8.65 10.19 -11.98
CA LEU A 360 -8.98 10.38 -10.57
C LEU A 360 -10.43 10.86 -10.37
N ALA A 361 -10.95 11.65 -11.32
CA ALA A 361 -12.34 12.11 -11.30
C ALA A 361 -13.32 10.98 -11.66
N TRP A 362 -13.04 10.24 -12.73
CA TRP A 362 -13.89 9.15 -13.20
C TRP A 362 -13.83 7.93 -12.27
N GLY A 363 -12.65 7.66 -11.71
CA GLY A 363 -12.33 6.53 -10.84
C GLY A 363 -12.71 6.71 -9.37
N GLY A 364 -13.31 7.84 -8.99
CA GLY A 364 -13.92 8.01 -7.67
C GLY A 364 -15.21 7.21 -7.57
N LEU A 365 -15.12 5.87 -7.50
CA LEU A 365 -16.30 5.01 -7.32
C LEU A 365 -16.87 5.23 -5.93
N ARG A 366 -18.20 5.08 -5.78
CA ARG A 366 -18.86 5.23 -4.47
C ARG A 366 -19.02 3.83 -3.91
N GLY A 367 -18.53 3.64 -2.70
CA GLY A 367 -18.37 2.32 -2.10
C GLY A 367 -19.40 1.97 -1.04
N ALA A 368 -19.09 0.89 -0.34
CA ALA A 368 -19.90 0.38 0.75
C ALA A 368 -20.03 1.36 1.92
N LEU A 369 -18.98 2.14 2.23
CA LEU A 369 -19.01 3.09 3.35
C LEU A 369 -20.14 4.12 3.20
N GLY A 370 -20.31 4.70 2.01
CA GLY A 370 -21.39 5.64 1.74
C GLY A 370 -22.77 4.99 1.97
N LEU A 371 -22.97 3.75 1.47
CA LEU A 371 -24.23 3.05 1.71
C LEU A 371 -24.47 2.77 3.20
N THR A 372 -23.45 2.40 3.95
CA THR A 372 -23.54 2.19 5.41
C THR A 372 -24.02 3.45 6.12
N LEU A 373 -23.45 4.62 5.79
CA LEU A 373 -23.91 5.90 6.35
C LEU A 373 -25.35 6.23 5.92
N ALA A 374 -25.73 5.92 4.68
CA ALA A 374 -27.12 6.08 4.24
C ALA A 374 -28.09 5.16 4.99
N LEU A 375 -27.67 3.94 5.33
CA LEU A 375 -28.47 3.03 6.15
C LEU A 375 -28.60 3.56 7.58
N MET A 376 -27.54 4.11 8.15
CA MET A 376 -27.60 4.76 9.46
C MET A 376 -28.68 5.87 9.46
N VAL A 377 -28.68 6.74 8.45
CA VAL A 377 -29.75 7.74 8.25
C VAL A 377 -31.12 7.08 8.13
N SER A 378 -31.23 5.96 7.40
CA SER A 378 -32.51 5.26 7.20
C SER A 378 -33.13 4.74 8.50
N TYR A 379 -32.32 4.42 9.51
CA TYR A 379 -32.78 3.92 10.81
C TYR A 379 -33.09 5.02 11.84
N THR A 380 -32.67 6.28 11.60
CA THR A 380 -32.89 7.39 12.53
C THR A 380 -34.30 7.99 12.43
N LEU A 381 -35.17 7.69 13.38
CA LEU A 381 -36.59 8.11 13.35
C LEU A 381 -36.80 9.64 13.42
N GLU A 382 -35.82 10.40 13.91
CA GLU A 382 -35.87 11.86 14.01
C GLU A 382 -35.86 12.56 12.64
N ILE A 383 -35.42 11.85 11.60
CA ILE A 383 -35.40 12.35 10.22
C ILE A 383 -36.69 11.92 9.50
N PRO A 384 -37.39 12.81 8.77
CA PRO A 384 -38.59 12.47 8.03
C PRO A 384 -38.40 11.25 7.11
N GLU A 385 -39.39 10.36 7.08
CA GLU A 385 -39.30 9.09 6.33
C GLU A 385 -39.00 9.30 4.85
N ASP A 386 -39.59 10.31 4.22
CA ASP A 386 -39.36 10.63 2.81
C ASP A 386 -37.89 10.98 2.53
N ILE A 387 -37.27 11.79 3.39
CA ILE A 387 -35.86 12.17 3.27
C ILE A 387 -34.96 10.96 3.48
N ARG A 388 -35.26 10.12 4.47
CA ARG A 388 -34.52 8.88 4.73
C ARG A 388 -34.54 7.94 3.53
N ARG A 389 -35.73 7.72 2.96
CA ARG A 389 -35.93 6.91 1.76
C ARG A 389 -35.20 7.49 0.56
N GLN A 390 -35.25 8.81 0.36
CA GLN A 390 -34.55 9.49 -0.75
C GLN A 390 -33.03 9.41 -0.63
N ILE A 391 -32.47 9.63 0.57
CA ILE A 391 -31.02 9.50 0.80
C ILE A 391 -30.56 8.06 0.51
N LEU A 392 -31.29 7.05 0.98
CA LEU A 392 -30.98 5.65 0.71
C LEU A 392 -31.09 5.33 -0.79
N LEU A 393 -32.16 5.78 -1.45
CA LEU A 393 -32.40 5.61 -2.88
C LEU A 393 -31.27 6.24 -3.71
N PHE A 394 -30.93 7.51 -3.46
CA PHE A 394 -29.88 8.21 -4.20
C PHE A 394 -28.51 7.58 -3.95
N THR A 395 -28.19 7.25 -2.71
CA THR A 395 -26.89 6.63 -2.38
C THR A 395 -26.77 5.26 -3.00
N GLY A 396 -27.76 4.38 -2.80
CA GLY A 396 -27.76 3.04 -3.38
C GLY A 396 -27.75 3.07 -4.91
N GLY A 397 -28.51 3.99 -5.51
CA GLY A 397 -28.52 4.21 -6.96
C GLY A 397 -27.16 4.67 -7.50
N ILE A 398 -26.49 5.62 -6.84
CA ILE A 398 -25.17 6.10 -7.26
C ILE A 398 -24.10 5.03 -7.06
N VAL A 399 -24.11 4.29 -5.95
CA VAL A 399 -23.20 3.14 -5.73
C VAL A 399 -23.39 2.12 -6.86
N THR A 400 -24.64 1.75 -7.15
CA THR A 400 -25.00 0.83 -8.24
C THR A 400 -24.46 1.33 -9.58
N LEU A 401 -24.75 2.59 -9.95
CA LEU A 401 -24.35 3.16 -11.24
C LEU A 401 -22.84 3.34 -11.35
N THR A 402 -22.14 3.72 -10.28
CA THR A 402 -20.69 3.89 -10.31
C THR A 402 -19.96 2.55 -10.40
N LEU A 403 -20.45 1.50 -9.75
CA LEU A 403 -19.93 0.14 -9.93
C LEU A 403 -20.25 -0.41 -11.33
N ALA A 404 -21.48 -0.24 -11.81
CA ALA A 404 -21.89 -0.78 -13.11
C ALA A 404 -21.26 -0.04 -14.30
N VAL A 405 -21.17 1.29 -14.23
CA VAL A 405 -20.72 2.15 -15.34
C VAL A 405 -19.26 2.57 -15.16
N ASN A 406 -18.91 3.26 -14.08
CA ASN A 406 -17.56 3.83 -13.93
C ASN A 406 -16.50 2.73 -13.80
N ALA A 407 -16.75 1.70 -12.98
CA ALA A 407 -15.75 0.64 -12.75
C ALA A 407 -15.50 -0.19 -14.02
N THR A 408 -16.55 -0.53 -14.78
CA THR A 408 -16.42 -1.31 -16.03
C THR A 408 -15.78 -0.51 -17.16
N THR A 409 -16.09 0.79 -17.26
CA THR A 409 -15.51 1.68 -18.28
C THR A 409 -14.10 2.16 -17.95
N MET A 410 -13.65 2.03 -16.69
CA MET A 410 -12.35 2.50 -16.24
C MET A 410 -11.19 1.86 -17.00
N ARG A 411 -11.25 0.56 -17.27
CA ARG A 411 -10.22 -0.16 -18.03
C ARG A 411 -10.06 0.41 -19.43
N TRP A 412 -11.17 0.61 -20.12
CA TRP A 412 -11.18 1.21 -21.45
C TRP A 412 -10.60 2.63 -21.43
N LEU A 413 -10.96 3.43 -20.42
CA LEU A 413 -10.47 4.79 -20.28
C LEU A 413 -8.96 4.85 -20.01
N LEU A 414 -8.46 3.97 -19.14
CA LEU A 414 -7.04 3.81 -18.83
C LEU A 414 -6.22 3.46 -20.08
N LEU A 415 -6.70 2.50 -20.87
CA LEU A 415 -6.09 2.09 -22.14
C LEU A 415 -6.11 3.25 -23.16
N LYS A 416 -7.25 3.92 -23.32
CA LYS A 416 -7.43 5.02 -24.29
C LYS A 416 -6.57 6.24 -23.97
N LEU A 417 -6.40 6.57 -22.68
CA LEU A 417 -5.53 7.65 -22.23
C LEU A 417 -4.04 7.29 -22.26
N GLY A 418 -3.72 6.03 -22.54
CA GLY A 418 -2.35 5.53 -22.66
C GLY A 418 -1.59 5.51 -21.34
N LEU A 419 -2.29 5.42 -20.21
CA LEU A 419 -1.70 5.34 -18.86
C LEU A 419 -1.29 3.92 -18.47
N THR A 420 -1.57 2.95 -19.33
CA THR A 420 -1.32 1.52 -19.18
C THR A 420 -0.22 1.02 -20.11
N LYS A 421 0.55 1.91 -20.74
CA LYS A 421 1.67 1.48 -21.57
C LYS A 421 2.67 0.82 -20.65
N VAL A 422 2.59 -0.51 -20.55
CA VAL A 422 3.64 -1.35 -19.99
C VAL A 422 4.91 -0.85 -20.65
N PRO A 423 5.86 -0.33 -19.88
CA PRO A 423 7.00 0.32 -20.47
C PRO A 423 7.71 -0.63 -21.46
N SER A 424 8.13 -0.10 -22.60
CA SER A 424 8.60 -0.90 -23.75
C SER A 424 9.72 -1.88 -23.38
N ALA A 425 10.53 -1.53 -22.37
CA ALA A 425 11.57 -2.44 -21.89
C ALA A 425 11.06 -3.47 -20.89
N LYS A 426 9.97 -3.24 -20.14
CA LYS A 426 9.34 -4.31 -19.37
C LYS A 426 8.88 -5.43 -20.31
N MET A 427 8.33 -5.12 -21.48
CA MET A 427 7.99 -6.13 -22.49
C MET A 427 9.24 -6.85 -23.05
N LEU A 428 10.30 -6.11 -23.42
CA LEU A 428 11.55 -6.72 -23.92
C LEU A 428 12.25 -7.57 -22.86
N LEU A 429 12.17 -7.16 -21.59
CA LEU A 429 12.82 -7.81 -20.47
C LEU A 429 12.03 -9.03 -20.01
N ASP A 430 10.70 -8.95 -19.93
CA ASP A 430 9.83 -10.10 -19.68
C ASP A 430 10.03 -11.15 -20.79
N TYR A 431 10.15 -10.72 -22.06
CA TYR A 431 10.55 -11.59 -23.16
C TYR A 431 11.93 -12.23 -22.94
N SER A 432 12.94 -11.44 -22.57
CA SER A 432 14.30 -11.96 -22.34
C SER A 432 14.36 -12.96 -21.17
N LEU A 433 13.61 -12.72 -20.09
CA LEU A 433 13.52 -13.60 -18.93
C LEU A 433 12.82 -14.90 -19.29
N LYS A 434 11.68 -14.83 -19.96
CA LYS A 434 10.96 -16.02 -20.44
C LYS A 434 11.84 -16.82 -21.39
N LYS A 435 12.52 -16.17 -22.33
CA LYS A 435 13.49 -16.81 -23.21
C LYS A 435 14.61 -17.50 -22.43
N GLN A 436 15.19 -16.84 -21.43
CA GLN A 436 16.24 -17.42 -20.60
C GLN A 436 15.73 -18.63 -19.79
N ILE A 437 14.48 -18.59 -19.32
CA ILE A 437 13.81 -19.72 -18.66
C ILE A 437 13.62 -20.87 -19.65
N THR A 438 13.14 -20.60 -20.87
CA THR A 438 13.00 -21.61 -21.93
C THR A 438 14.35 -22.23 -22.27
N ASP A 439 15.37 -21.42 -22.57
CA ASP A 439 16.73 -21.87 -22.89
C ASP A 439 17.34 -22.72 -21.75
N ASN A 440 17.14 -22.32 -20.49
CA ASN A 440 17.63 -23.05 -19.33
C ASN A 440 16.85 -24.35 -19.10
N SER A 441 15.54 -24.35 -19.35
CA SER A 441 14.67 -25.52 -19.21
C SER A 441 15.02 -26.57 -20.29
N GLU A 442 15.27 -26.14 -21.52
CA GLU A 442 15.76 -27.00 -22.60
C GLU A 442 17.14 -27.59 -22.27
N LYS A 443 18.09 -26.77 -21.80
CA LYS A 443 19.40 -27.26 -21.34
C LYS A 443 19.28 -28.25 -20.19
N TYR A 444 18.34 -28.05 -19.27
CA TYR A 444 18.11 -28.96 -18.17
C TYR A 444 17.46 -30.26 -18.65
N LEU A 445 16.52 -30.20 -19.59
CA LEU A 445 15.94 -31.37 -20.24
C LEU A 445 17.02 -32.24 -20.90
N GLU A 446 17.96 -31.62 -21.62
CA GLU A 446 19.11 -32.32 -22.22
C GLU A 446 20.02 -32.98 -21.17
N ARG A 447 20.13 -32.40 -19.97
CA ARG A 447 20.84 -33.02 -18.84
C ARG A 447 20.03 -34.17 -18.23
N LEU A 448 18.71 -34.06 -18.17
CA LEU A 448 17.82 -35.14 -17.68
C LEU A 448 17.88 -36.36 -18.61
N LYS A 449 17.87 -36.15 -19.94
CA LYS A 449 18.01 -37.22 -20.94
C LYS A 449 19.28 -38.05 -20.79
N LYS A 450 20.34 -37.47 -20.21
CA LYS A 450 21.65 -38.12 -20.00
C LYS A 450 21.77 -38.84 -18.65
N ARG A 451 20.78 -38.74 -17.76
CA ARG A 451 20.82 -39.43 -16.47
C ARG A 451 20.36 -40.86 -16.66
N GLU A 452 21.24 -41.80 -16.35
CA GLU A 452 20.99 -43.26 -16.42
C GLU A 452 19.72 -43.67 -15.66
N ALA A 453 19.47 -43.06 -14.49
CA ALA A 453 18.26 -43.29 -13.69
C ALA A 453 16.93 -42.91 -14.38
N LEU A 454 16.97 -42.18 -15.50
CA LEU A 454 15.80 -41.67 -16.23
C LEU A 454 15.70 -42.23 -17.67
N GLU A 455 16.46 -43.25 -18.04
CA GLU A 455 16.44 -43.80 -19.41
C GLU A 455 15.06 -44.28 -19.88
N VAL A 456 14.24 -44.78 -18.95
CA VAL A 456 12.88 -45.30 -19.23
C VAL A 456 11.84 -44.19 -19.34
N ALA A 457 12.20 -42.92 -19.10
CA ALA A 457 11.26 -41.81 -19.13
C ALA A 457 10.69 -41.58 -20.54
N ASN A 458 9.39 -41.29 -20.63
CA ASN A 458 8.75 -40.92 -21.89
C ASN A 458 9.05 -39.44 -22.22
N TRP A 459 10.15 -39.20 -22.92
CA TRP A 459 10.60 -37.85 -23.27
C TRP A 459 9.61 -37.05 -24.11
N ALA A 460 8.81 -37.71 -24.96
CA ALA A 460 7.78 -37.04 -25.75
C ALA A 460 6.65 -36.46 -24.88
N LEU A 461 6.37 -37.08 -23.73
CA LEU A 461 5.45 -36.53 -22.74
C LEU A 461 6.11 -35.40 -21.93
N VAL A 462 7.38 -35.57 -21.54
CA VAL A 462 8.14 -34.56 -20.76
C VAL A 462 8.33 -33.27 -21.55
N GLU A 463 8.60 -33.35 -22.85
CA GLU A 463 8.75 -32.18 -23.73
C GLU A 463 7.49 -31.32 -23.83
N LYS A 464 6.29 -31.89 -23.63
CA LYS A 464 5.03 -31.11 -23.58
C LYS A 464 4.93 -30.19 -22.37
N PHE A 465 5.77 -30.39 -21.35
CA PHE A 465 5.85 -29.51 -20.18
C PHE A 465 6.95 -28.44 -20.32
N LEU A 466 7.62 -28.35 -21.46
CA LEU A 466 8.51 -27.21 -21.73
C LEU A 466 7.70 -25.91 -21.85
N PRO A 467 8.27 -24.77 -21.43
CA PRO A 467 7.65 -23.47 -21.64
C PRO A 467 7.44 -23.21 -23.13
N GLU A 468 6.26 -22.71 -23.51
CA GLU A 468 6.00 -22.33 -24.91
C GLU A 468 6.96 -21.20 -25.35
N PRO A 469 7.63 -21.32 -26.51
CA PRO A 469 8.50 -20.28 -27.02
C PRO A 469 7.68 -19.06 -27.46
N GLU A 470 7.91 -17.92 -26.81
CA GLU A 470 7.21 -16.68 -27.11
C GLU A 470 7.85 -15.97 -28.33
N THR A 471 7.06 -15.33 -29.19
CA THR A 471 7.58 -14.56 -30.34
C THR A 471 8.11 -13.20 -29.89
N ALA A 472 9.23 -12.75 -30.47
CA ALA A 472 9.81 -11.45 -30.14
C ALA A 472 8.80 -10.31 -30.40
N PRO A 473 8.61 -9.38 -29.44
CA PRO A 473 7.62 -8.32 -29.59
C PRO A 473 8.05 -7.33 -30.68
N VAL A 474 7.16 -7.06 -31.63
CA VAL A 474 7.34 -6.02 -32.66
C VAL A 474 7.02 -4.67 -32.04
N VAL A 475 8.05 -3.94 -31.57
CA VAL A 475 7.86 -2.64 -30.90
C VAL A 475 8.48 -1.51 -31.74
N SER A 476 7.67 -0.53 -32.14
CA SER A 476 8.14 0.76 -32.66
C SER A 476 8.56 1.65 -31.48
N ILE A 477 9.86 1.70 -31.17
CA ILE A 477 10.38 2.27 -29.92
C ILE A 477 10.83 3.73 -30.13
N GLN A 478 10.42 4.63 -29.23
CA GLN A 478 11.20 5.84 -28.93
C GLN A 478 12.30 5.46 -27.91
N THR A 479 13.57 5.63 -28.27
CA THR A 479 14.75 5.12 -27.55
C THR A 479 14.88 5.58 -26.09
N LYS A 480 14.17 6.65 -25.69
CA LYS A 480 14.20 7.22 -24.34
C LYS A 480 13.48 6.39 -23.27
N ASP A 481 12.47 5.58 -23.63
CA ASP A 481 11.70 4.80 -22.65
C ASP A 481 12.44 3.51 -22.23
N VAL A 482 13.25 2.92 -23.12
CA VAL A 482 13.95 1.66 -22.82
C VAL A 482 15.00 1.82 -21.72
N LEU A 483 15.73 2.94 -21.73
CA LEU A 483 16.77 3.23 -20.74
C LEU A 483 16.16 3.43 -19.34
N ALA A 484 15.02 4.11 -19.27
CA ALA A 484 14.34 4.39 -18.01
C ALA A 484 13.87 3.10 -17.32
N ASP A 485 13.32 2.17 -18.09
CA ASP A 485 12.86 0.88 -17.58
C ASP A 485 13.99 -0.01 -17.08
N VAL A 486 15.11 -0.08 -17.83
CA VAL A 486 16.28 -0.85 -17.39
C VAL A 486 16.81 -0.28 -16.07
N ARG A 487 16.81 1.05 -15.90
CA ARG A 487 17.16 1.68 -14.62
C ARG A 487 16.22 1.26 -13.49
N LEU A 488 14.90 1.25 -13.72
CA LEU A 488 13.93 0.81 -12.72
C LEU A 488 14.17 -0.64 -12.28
N ARG A 489 14.52 -1.54 -13.21
CA ARG A 489 14.85 -2.94 -12.87
C ARG A 489 16.18 -3.09 -12.13
N VAL A 490 17.20 -2.31 -12.51
CA VAL A 490 18.45 -2.24 -11.73
C VAL A 490 18.15 -1.79 -10.29
N ILE A 491 17.30 -0.78 -10.13
CA ILE A 491 16.88 -0.28 -8.81
C ILE A 491 16.13 -1.35 -8.01
N GLU A 492 15.20 -2.10 -8.63
CA GLU A 492 14.49 -3.22 -7.98
C GLU A 492 15.45 -4.35 -7.55
N LYS A 493 16.40 -4.73 -8.40
CA LYS A 493 17.44 -5.71 -8.03
C LYS A 493 18.30 -5.19 -6.89
N GLU A 494 18.77 -3.95 -6.95
CA GLU A 494 19.55 -3.33 -5.88
C GLU A 494 18.79 -3.32 -4.55
N ARG A 495 17.47 -3.08 -4.59
CA ARG A 495 16.60 -3.13 -3.41
C ARG A 495 16.60 -4.53 -2.77
N ALA A 496 16.42 -5.58 -3.57
CA ALA A 496 16.48 -6.96 -3.08
C ALA A 496 17.87 -7.31 -2.51
N LEU A 497 18.94 -6.89 -3.20
CA LEU A 497 20.31 -7.09 -2.75
C LEU A 497 20.58 -6.39 -1.41
N CYS A 498 20.06 -5.18 -1.19
CA CYS A 498 20.23 -4.48 0.10
C CYS A 498 19.68 -5.30 1.27
N TRP A 499 18.52 -5.93 1.10
CA TRP A 499 17.95 -6.82 2.13
C TRP A 499 18.81 -8.06 2.35
N ASN A 500 19.33 -8.68 1.28
CA ASN A 500 20.26 -9.81 1.42
C ASN A 500 21.53 -9.41 2.18
N LEU A 501 22.15 -8.27 1.84
CA LEU A 501 23.32 -7.76 2.56
C LEU A 501 23.03 -7.47 4.03
N TYR A 502 21.82 -7.03 4.36
CA TYR A 502 21.40 -6.82 5.74
C TYR A 502 21.24 -8.16 6.49
N ASN A 503 20.58 -9.13 5.88
CA ASN A 503 20.40 -10.47 6.43
C ASN A 503 21.75 -11.20 6.63
N GLU A 504 22.72 -10.95 5.75
CA GLU A 504 24.08 -11.48 5.87
C GLU A 504 24.96 -10.72 6.89
N GLY A 505 24.44 -9.67 7.53
CA GLY A 505 25.17 -8.85 8.50
C GLY A 505 26.22 -7.92 7.86
N ILE A 506 26.25 -7.80 6.53
CA ILE A 506 27.22 -6.99 5.78
C ILE A 506 26.97 -5.50 5.98
N ILE A 507 25.70 -5.09 6.08
CA ILE A 507 25.26 -3.71 6.32
C ILE A 507 24.37 -3.60 7.55
N SER A 508 24.31 -2.41 8.15
CA SER A 508 23.51 -2.13 9.36
C SER A 508 22.11 -1.69 8.97
N ASN A 509 21.18 -1.71 9.93
CA ASN A 509 19.83 -1.17 9.72
C ASN A 509 19.87 0.32 9.30
N ILE A 510 20.82 1.10 9.84
CA ILE A 510 21.01 2.52 9.48
C ILE A 510 21.46 2.65 8.02
N SER A 511 22.44 1.84 7.61
CA SER A 511 22.94 1.80 6.22
C SER A 511 21.87 1.30 5.25
N LEU A 512 21.13 0.25 5.60
CA LEU A 512 20.01 -0.28 4.82
C LEU A 512 18.98 0.83 4.52
N LYS A 513 18.52 1.54 5.56
CA LYS A 513 17.55 2.64 5.39
C LYS A 513 18.05 3.74 4.46
N LYS A 514 19.35 4.07 4.52
CA LYS A 514 19.97 5.10 3.65
C LYS A 514 20.08 4.64 2.20
N LEU A 515 20.50 3.39 1.97
CA LEU A 515 20.59 2.81 0.62
C LEU A 515 19.20 2.70 -0.02
N LEU A 516 18.22 2.18 0.72
CA LEU A 516 16.82 2.12 0.28
C LEU A 516 16.27 3.51 -0.04
N ALA A 517 16.46 4.50 0.85
CA ALA A 517 16.00 5.86 0.59
C ALA A 517 16.62 6.49 -0.67
N SER A 518 17.87 6.15 -1.01
CA SER A 518 18.50 6.59 -2.26
C SER A 518 17.93 5.88 -3.48
N LEU A 519 17.58 4.60 -3.36
CA LEU A 519 16.90 3.85 -4.41
C LEU A 519 15.50 4.42 -4.66
N ASP A 520 14.78 4.77 -3.60
CA ASP A 520 13.45 5.38 -3.67
C ASP A 520 13.51 6.74 -4.41
N GLU A 521 14.53 7.56 -4.12
CA GLU A 521 14.76 8.84 -4.81
C GLU A 521 14.94 8.69 -6.33
N LEU A 522 15.57 7.60 -6.78
CA LEU A 522 15.72 7.30 -8.21
C LEU A 522 14.46 6.67 -8.80
N TYR A 523 13.81 5.75 -8.08
CA TYR A 523 12.59 5.08 -8.52
C TYR A 523 11.48 6.10 -8.80
N ASP A 524 11.38 7.11 -7.94
CA ASP A 524 10.48 8.25 -8.04
C ASP A 524 10.56 9.07 -9.33
N ARG A 525 11.66 8.94 -10.05
CA ARG A 525 11.92 9.68 -11.30
C ARG A 525 11.55 8.84 -12.52
N ASP A 526 10.87 7.71 -12.32
CA ASP A 526 10.42 6.77 -13.34
C ASP A 526 11.57 6.38 -14.29
N GLY A 527 12.79 6.21 -13.76
CA GLY A 527 13.98 5.88 -14.53
C GLY A 527 14.54 7.00 -15.43
N HIS A 528 13.92 8.18 -15.46
CA HIS A 528 14.40 9.29 -16.29
C HIS A 528 15.71 9.92 -15.79
N MET A 529 16.05 9.75 -14.52
CA MET A 529 17.33 10.21 -13.95
C MET A 529 18.44 9.16 -14.13
N PRO A 530 19.69 9.57 -14.36
CA PRO A 530 20.85 8.67 -14.36
C PRO A 530 21.01 7.92 -13.03
N LEU A 531 21.48 6.67 -13.08
CA LEU A 531 21.83 5.90 -11.87
C LEU A 531 22.94 6.57 -11.07
N SER A 532 23.73 7.44 -11.71
CA SER A 532 24.76 8.25 -11.07
C SER A 532 24.21 9.41 -10.21
N TYR A 533 22.91 9.70 -10.30
CA TYR A 533 22.27 10.75 -9.50
C TYR A 533 21.94 10.28 -8.07
N ARG A 534 22.97 9.92 -7.29
CA ARG A 534 22.85 9.44 -5.89
C ARG A 534 23.18 10.54 -4.88
N LYS A 535 22.55 11.71 -5.01
CA LYS A 535 22.90 12.91 -4.23
C LYS A 535 22.84 12.68 -2.72
N SER A 536 21.86 11.93 -2.25
CA SER A 536 21.69 11.56 -0.84
C SER A 536 22.85 10.73 -0.27
N ILE A 537 23.42 9.81 -1.07
CA ILE A 537 24.60 9.02 -0.70
C ILE A 537 25.85 9.89 -0.72
N PHE A 538 26.11 10.59 -1.82
CA PHE A 538 27.33 11.38 -1.97
C PHE A 538 27.41 12.53 -0.96
N LYS A 539 26.29 13.22 -0.69
CA LYS A 539 26.22 14.28 0.33
C LYS A 539 26.52 13.78 1.75
N TYR A 540 26.43 12.47 2.00
CA TYR A 540 26.80 11.92 3.30
C TYR A 540 28.31 11.98 3.55
N TYR A 541 29.12 11.88 2.48
CA TYR A 541 30.57 12.00 2.53
C TYR A 541 31.04 13.46 2.50
N ASP A 542 30.19 14.40 2.08
CA ASP A 542 30.47 15.84 2.20
C ASP A 542 30.52 16.25 3.68
N TYR A 543 31.65 16.84 4.09
CA TYR A 543 31.86 17.35 5.44
C TYR A 543 30.92 18.52 5.74
N PRO A 544 30.18 18.51 6.86
CA PRO A 544 29.46 19.69 7.31
C PRO A 544 30.44 20.79 7.73
N PHE A 545 30.27 21.99 7.15
CA PHE A 545 31.09 23.18 7.41
C PHE A 545 31.31 23.50 8.91
N TYR A 546 30.32 23.24 9.76
CA TYR A 546 30.39 23.54 11.20
C TYR A 546 31.33 22.65 12.02
N ILE A 547 31.73 21.47 11.50
CA ILE A 547 32.71 20.59 12.17
C ILE A 547 34.12 21.18 12.08
N ARG A 548 34.44 21.94 11.01
CA ARG A 548 35.70 22.69 10.89
C ARG A 548 35.79 23.85 11.89
N TRP A 549 34.67 24.51 12.18
CA TRP A 549 34.64 25.71 13.02
C TRP A 549 34.61 25.41 14.53
N THR A 550 34.16 24.21 14.91
CA THR A 550 33.95 23.81 16.32
C THR A 550 35.17 23.17 17.00
N GLN A 551 36.31 23.09 16.31
CA GLN A 551 37.55 22.53 16.86
C GLN A 551 38.19 23.37 17.97
N ASN A 552 37.76 24.62 18.18
CA ASN A 552 38.35 25.56 19.14
C ASN A 552 37.74 25.53 20.57
N LYS A 553 36.73 24.70 20.86
CA LYS A 553 36.15 24.58 22.22
C LYS A 553 36.14 23.14 22.73
N GLU A 554 36.77 22.90 23.88
CA GLU A 554 37.07 21.57 24.43
C GLU A 554 35.83 20.73 24.79
N SER A 555 34.76 21.36 25.28
CA SER A 555 33.49 20.68 25.60
C SER A 555 32.69 20.28 24.35
N ILE A 556 32.80 21.07 23.26
CA ILE A 556 32.13 20.80 21.97
C ILE A 556 32.91 19.73 21.19
N LYS A 557 34.23 19.72 21.31
CA LYS A 557 35.15 18.75 20.70
C LYS A 557 34.77 17.30 21.01
N LYS A 558 34.50 16.94 22.28
CA LYS A 558 34.08 15.57 22.63
C LYS A 558 32.78 15.12 21.97
N TRP A 559 31.82 16.03 21.79
CA TRP A 559 30.53 15.72 21.17
C TRP A 559 30.66 15.63 19.64
N VAL A 560 31.42 16.55 19.05
CA VAL A 560 31.76 16.57 17.62
C VAL A 560 32.60 15.35 17.23
N ASP A 561 33.57 14.94 18.05
CA ASP A 561 34.39 13.74 17.82
C ASP A 561 33.55 12.46 17.88
N ARG A 562 32.60 12.35 18.82
CA ARG A 562 31.68 11.20 18.89
C ARG A 562 30.76 11.15 17.68
N TYR A 563 30.21 12.29 17.27
CA TYR A 563 29.35 12.38 16.09
C TYR A 563 30.11 12.08 14.79
N ALA A 564 31.33 12.59 14.66
CA ALA A 564 32.22 12.30 13.54
C ALA A 564 32.58 10.81 13.48
N HIS A 565 32.90 10.19 14.62
CA HIS A 565 33.23 8.77 14.70
C HIS A 565 32.08 7.87 14.23
N GLU A 566 30.87 8.07 14.76
CA GLU A 566 29.69 7.30 14.32
C GLU A 566 29.34 7.57 12.86
N ARG A 567 29.54 8.80 12.36
CA ARG A 567 29.34 9.11 10.94
C ARG A 567 30.32 8.37 10.04
N VAL A 568 31.59 8.26 10.43
CA VAL A 568 32.60 7.48 9.68
C VAL A 568 32.26 6.00 9.66
N ILE A 569 31.85 5.43 10.80
CA ILE A 569 31.45 4.01 10.89
C ILE A 569 30.29 3.72 9.95
N ASN A 570 29.22 4.52 10.04
CA ASN A 570 28.05 4.40 9.17
C ASN A 570 28.41 4.67 7.70
N GLY A 571 29.34 5.59 7.43
CA GLY A 571 29.82 5.91 6.08
C GLY A 571 30.59 4.77 5.44
N TYR A 572 31.45 4.09 6.19
CA TYR A 572 32.15 2.89 5.69
C TYR A 572 31.15 1.76 5.37
N ASP A 573 30.26 1.48 6.32
CA ASP A 573 29.27 0.41 6.23
C ASP A 573 28.31 0.62 5.03
N MET A 574 27.76 1.83 4.90
CA MET A 574 26.92 2.23 3.77
C MET A 574 27.68 2.15 2.43
N GLY A 575 28.91 2.67 2.38
CA GLY A 575 29.71 2.69 1.17
C GLY A 575 30.06 1.29 0.67
N ARG A 576 30.45 0.38 1.57
CA ARG A 576 30.72 -1.02 1.21
C ARG A 576 29.47 -1.74 0.73
N GLY A 577 28.32 -1.49 1.37
CA GLY A 577 27.03 -2.00 0.91
C GLY A 577 26.73 -1.55 -0.52
N PHE A 578 26.84 -0.25 -0.77
CA PHE A 578 26.61 0.36 -2.09
C PHE A 578 27.53 -0.21 -3.17
N VAL A 579 28.83 -0.37 -2.89
CA VAL A 579 29.77 -0.92 -3.88
C VAL A 579 29.40 -2.37 -4.26
N ILE A 580 28.99 -3.19 -3.29
CA ILE A 580 28.59 -4.58 -3.56
C ILE A 580 27.33 -4.61 -4.42
N THR A 581 26.31 -3.80 -4.10
CA THR A 581 25.08 -3.76 -4.90
C THR A 581 25.31 -3.23 -6.32
N GLN A 582 26.17 -2.21 -6.48
CA GLN A 582 26.53 -1.68 -7.80
C GLN A 582 27.33 -2.70 -8.63
N LYS A 583 28.25 -3.47 -8.04
CA LYS A 583 29.00 -4.52 -8.76
C LYS A 583 28.09 -5.65 -9.27
N GLU A 584 27.11 -6.07 -8.48
CA GLU A 584 26.09 -7.05 -8.92
C GLU A 584 25.13 -6.49 -9.97
N SER A 585 24.87 -5.19 -9.94
CA SER A 585 24.10 -4.49 -10.95
C SER A 585 24.87 -4.40 -12.27
N LEU A 586 26.17 -4.09 -12.19
CA LEU A 586 27.09 -4.07 -13.32
C LEU A 586 27.13 -5.43 -14.03
N LYS A 587 27.22 -6.53 -13.27
CA LYS A 587 27.19 -7.89 -13.82
C LYS A 587 25.90 -8.14 -14.61
N LEU A 588 24.76 -7.78 -14.04
CA LEU A 588 23.46 -7.91 -14.72
C LEU A 588 23.40 -7.08 -16.00
N VAL A 589 23.81 -5.82 -15.97
CA VAL A 589 23.78 -4.96 -17.17
C VAL A 589 24.72 -5.49 -18.25
N LYS A 590 25.90 -6.01 -17.88
CA LYS A 590 26.86 -6.66 -18.80
C LYS A 590 26.30 -7.96 -19.40
N ASP A 591 25.62 -8.77 -18.59
CA ASP A 591 24.95 -9.98 -19.06
C ASP A 591 23.82 -9.63 -20.05
N PHE A 592 23.05 -8.57 -19.78
CA PHE A 592 22.04 -8.05 -20.71
C PHE A 592 22.64 -7.53 -22.01
N SER A 593 23.75 -6.78 -21.96
CA SER A 593 24.40 -6.26 -23.17
C SER A 593 24.99 -7.36 -24.06
N ASN A 594 25.37 -8.50 -23.46
CA ASN A 594 25.92 -9.65 -24.18
C ASN A 594 24.84 -10.56 -24.79
N SER A 595 23.57 -10.34 -24.45
CA SER A 595 22.46 -11.11 -25.05
C SER A 595 22.24 -10.70 -26.51
N SER A 596 22.15 -11.68 -27.42
CA SER A 596 22.05 -11.51 -28.89
C SER A 596 20.73 -10.88 -29.37
N VAL A 597 19.91 -10.34 -28.47
CA VAL A 597 18.52 -9.93 -28.71
C VAL A 597 18.37 -8.42 -28.97
N LEU A 598 19.43 -7.62 -28.77
CA LEU A 598 19.36 -6.17 -28.83
C LEU A 598 19.94 -5.59 -30.14
N SER A 599 19.17 -4.72 -30.79
CA SER A 599 19.62 -3.88 -31.92
C SER A 599 20.78 -2.96 -31.51
N ASP A 600 21.66 -2.59 -32.44
CA ASP A 600 22.90 -1.86 -32.11
C ASP A 600 22.66 -0.51 -31.41
N SER A 601 21.59 0.21 -31.76
CA SER A 601 21.16 1.44 -31.07
C SER A 601 20.79 1.25 -29.60
N LYS A 602 20.38 0.03 -29.19
CA LYS A 602 20.05 -0.31 -27.80
C LYS A 602 21.27 -0.73 -27.00
N LYS A 603 22.34 -1.21 -27.66
CA LYS A 603 23.62 -1.53 -27.01
C LYS A 603 24.32 -0.26 -26.51
N GLU A 604 24.27 0.83 -27.27
CA GLU A 604 24.82 2.13 -26.85
C GLU A 604 24.14 2.67 -25.57
N ALA A 605 22.82 2.53 -25.46
CA ALA A 605 22.07 2.92 -24.26
C ALA A 605 22.48 2.11 -23.02
N LEU A 606 22.75 0.80 -23.17
CA LEU A 606 23.24 -0.04 -22.08
C LEU A 606 24.69 0.30 -21.68
N LEU A 607 25.55 0.64 -22.65
CA LEU A 607 26.91 1.12 -22.36
C LEU A 607 26.91 2.41 -21.53
N GLN A 608 25.92 3.29 -21.75
CA GLN A 608 25.73 4.46 -20.89
C GLN A 608 25.44 4.06 -19.43
N LEU A 609 24.60 3.05 -19.19
CA LEU A 609 24.31 2.55 -17.83
C LEU A 609 25.54 1.93 -17.17
N VAL A 610 26.34 1.18 -17.93
CA VAL A 610 27.61 0.63 -17.44
C VAL A 610 28.50 1.76 -16.92
N LYS A 611 28.63 2.84 -17.69
CA LYS A 611 29.43 4.01 -17.29
C LYS A 611 28.86 4.70 -16.04
N GLU A 612 27.53 4.87 -15.96
CA GLU A 612 26.87 5.45 -14.77
C GLU A 612 27.14 4.64 -13.50
N ILE A 613 27.16 3.31 -13.59
CA ILE A 613 27.43 2.39 -12.47
C ILE A 613 28.93 2.38 -12.11
N GLU A 614 29.83 2.40 -13.10
CA GLU A 614 31.28 2.44 -12.86
C GLU A 614 31.67 3.77 -12.18
N GLU A 615 31.14 4.91 -12.63
CA GLU A 615 31.34 6.21 -11.98
C GLU A 615 30.90 6.23 -10.51
N ASN A 616 29.80 5.53 -10.19
CA ASN A 616 29.31 5.39 -8.82
C ASN A 616 30.25 4.57 -7.94
N ILE A 617 30.76 3.45 -8.46
CA ILE A 617 31.71 2.58 -7.75
C ILE A 617 32.99 3.35 -7.45
N ASP A 618 33.57 4.01 -8.46
CA ASP A 618 34.84 4.72 -8.34
C ASP A 618 34.77 5.84 -7.30
N ARG A 619 33.70 6.65 -7.32
CA ARG A 619 33.50 7.74 -6.34
C ARG A 619 33.43 7.23 -4.89
N ILE A 620 32.71 6.15 -4.65
CA ILE A 620 32.55 5.61 -3.30
C ILE A 620 33.81 4.87 -2.84
N GLU A 621 34.48 4.13 -3.72
CA GLU A 621 35.76 3.50 -3.39
C GLU A 621 36.82 4.55 -3.02
N GLN A 622 36.91 5.66 -3.77
CA GLN A 622 37.77 6.80 -3.39
C GLN A 622 37.36 7.41 -2.03
N SER A 623 36.06 7.57 -1.77
CA SER A 623 35.57 8.10 -0.49
C SER A 623 35.92 7.18 0.69
N ILE A 624 35.80 5.86 0.51
CA ILE A 624 36.18 4.87 1.52
C ILE A 624 37.71 4.88 1.75
N LEU A 625 38.50 5.00 0.69
CA LEU A 625 39.95 5.13 0.79
C LEU A 625 40.34 6.39 1.57
N ASN A 626 39.70 7.52 1.31
CA ASN A 626 39.94 8.76 2.06
C ASN A 626 39.54 8.60 3.53
N LEU A 627 38.40 7.98 3.84
CA LEU A 627 38.00 7.68 5.23
C LEU A 627 39.02 6.80 5.96
N SER A 628 39.62 5.82 5.26
CA SER A 628 40.63 4.94 5.85
C SER A 628 41.92 5.68 6.22
N LYS A 629 42.29 6.70 5.42
CA LYS A 629 43.47 7.55 5.63
C LYS A 629 43.22 8.63 6.70
N GLU A 630 42.05 9.29 6.66
CA GLU A 630 41.71 10.39 7.56
C GLU A 630 41.31 9.91 8.96
N TYR A 631 40.69 8.73 9.09
CA TYR A 631 40.18 8.20 10.36
C TYR A 631 40.46 6.71 10.56
N PRO A 632 41.74 6.30 10.71
CA PRO A 632 42.13 4.89 10.77
C PRO A 632 41.48 4.12 11.93
N ILE A 633 41.32 4.75 13.11
CA ILE A 633 40.70 4.12 14.29
C ILE A 633 39.20 3.87 14.05
N SER A 634 38.48 4.88 13.58
CA SER A 634 37.04 4.77 13.26
C SER A 634 36.80 3.75 12.14
N TYR A 635 37.68 3.73 11.13
CA TYR A 635 37.65 2.76 10.05
C TYR A 635 37.81 1.32 10.57
N ARG A 636 38.81 1.07 11.42
CA ARG A 636 39.01 -0.24 12.05
C ARG A 636 37.81 -0.65 12.90
N CYS A 637 37.25 0.27 13.69
CA CYS A 637 36.02 0.00 14.45
C CYS A 637 34.85 -0.40 13.54
N ALA A 638 34.69 0.28 12.40
CA ALA A 638 33.66 -0.04 11.42
C ALA A 638 33.83 -1.45 10.83
N VAL A 639 35.07 -1.82 10.47
CA VAL A 639 35.41 -3.15 9.95
C VAL A 639 35.14 -4.22 11.01
N THR A 640 35.57 -4.00 12.26
CA THR A 640 35.34 -4.93 13.36
C THR A 640 33.84 -5.12 13.64
N ARG A 641 33.06 -4.03 13.72
CA ARG A 641 31.60 -4.08 13.88
C ARG A 641 30.91 -4.86 12.76
N LYS A 642 31.40 -4.72 11.53
CA LYS A 642 30.90 -5.49 10.39
C LYS A 642 31.24 -6.97 10.54
N ALA A 643 32.48 -7.31 10.88
CA ALA A 643 32.90 -8.71 11.05
C ALA A 643 32.09 -9.42 12.14
N ILE A 644 31.84 -8.76 13.27
CA ILE A 644 30.99 -9.31 14.35
C ILE A 644 29.56 -9.57 13.84
N ARG A 645 28.95 -8.61 13.11
CA ARG A 645 27.61 -8.81 12.55
C ARG A 645 27.55 -9.95 11.55
N MET A 646 28.54 -10.08 10.68
CA MET A 646 28.62 -11.19 9.72
C MET A 646 28.76 -12.54 10.43
N LEU A 647 29.53 -12.60 11.54
CA LEU A 647 29.66 -13.81 12.36
C LEU A 647 28.31 -14.21 12.97
N LEU A 648 27.63 -13.28 13.64
CA LEU A 648 26.33 -13.54 14.26
C LEU A 648 25.25 -13.88 13.22
N ALA A 649 25.27 -13.22 12.06
CA ALA A 649 24.36 -13.54 10.97
C ALA A 649 24.61 -14.93 10.36
N ASN A 650 25.86 -15.38 10.34
CA ASN A 650 26.20 -16.74 9.92
C ASN A 650 25.73 -17.77 10.96
N GLU A 651 25.94 -17.50 12.25
CA GLU A 651 25.46 -18.38 13.33
C GLU A 651 23.94 -18.50 13.32
N LYS A 652 23.21 -17.39 13.13
CA LYS A 652 21.75 -17.39 12.95
C LYS A 652 21.31 -18.29 11.79
N ARG A 653 21.98 -18.17 10.64
CA ARG A 653 21.70 -19.02 9.47
C ARG A 653 21.95 -20.50 9.73
N GLN A 654 22.97 -20.85 10.52
CA GLN A 654 23.21 -22.25 10.90
C GLN A 654 22.11 -22.79 11.81
N ILE A 655 21.62 -21.97 12.74
CA ILE A 655 20.49 -22.36 13.61
C ILE A 655 19.23 -22.62 12.76
N GLU A 656 18.90 -21.71 11.84
CA GLU A 656 17.78 -21.87 10.90
C GLU A 656 17.96 -23.11 10.00
N GLN A 657 19.17 -23.36 9.52
CA GLN A 657 19.48 -24.53 8.71
C GLN A 657 19.31 -25.83 9.51
N PHE A 658 19.85 -25.91 10.73
CA PHE A 658 19.68 -27.08 11.59
C PHE A 658 18.22 -27.31 11.98
N GLN A 659 17.42 -26.25 12.11
CA GLN A 659 15.99 -26.38 12.32
C GLN A 659 15.28 -26.95 11.07
N ASN A 660 15.62 -26.45 9.88
CA ASN A 660 15.05 -26.94 8.61
C ASN A 660 15.47 -28.39 8.30
N ASP A 661 16.69 -28.77 8.67
CA ASP A 661 17.23 -30.12 8.53
C ASP A 661 16.69 -31.09 9.59
N GLY A 662 15.88 -30.59 10.56
CA GLY A 662 15.29 -31.38 11.64
C GLY A 662 16.28 -31.78 12.75
N LEU A 663 17.45 -31.16 12.80
CA LEU A 663 18.50 -31.39 13.82
C LEU A 663 18.25 -30.61 15.11
N LEU A 664 17.49 -29.51 15.05
CA LEU A 664 17.06 -28.72 16.20
C LEU A 664 15.54 -28.69 16.28
N SER A 665 14.99 -28.92 17.48
CA SER A 665 13.58 -28.61 17.72
C SER A 665 13.35 -27.09 17.74
N SER A 666 12.12 -26.65 17.47
CA SER A 666 11.77 -25.22 17.49
C SER A 666 12.03 -24.57 18.86
N ALA A 667 11.86 -25.30 19.96
CA ALA A 667 12.13 -24.83 21.32
C ALA A 667 13.63 -24.65 21.60
N GLU A 668 14.47 -25.58 21.13
CA GLU A 668 15.93 -25.47 21.26
C GLU A 668 16.46 -24.33 20.39
N ALA A 669 15.98 -24.21 19.15
CA ALA A 669 16.34 -23.13 18.25
C ALA A 669 16.01 -21.75 18.84
N GLN A 670 14.85 -21.60 19.49
CA GLN A 670 14.47 -20.35 20.18
C GLN A 670 15.42 -20.00 21.33
N THR A 671 15.84 -21.00 22.12
CA THR A 671 16.76 -20.78 23.25
C THR A 671 18.13 -20.31 22.77
N ILE A 672 18.67 -20.95 21.72
CA ILE A 672 19.96 -20.59 21.13
C ILE A 672 19.86 -19.20 20.45
N THR A 673 18.73 -18.91 19.80
CA THR A 673 18.50 -17.60 19.16
C THR A 673 18.40 -16.47 20.19
N ALA A 674 17.84 -16.71 21.38
CA ALA A 674 17.76 -15.71 22.43
C ALA A 674 19.15 -15.24 22.93
N ASP A 675 20.08 -16.18 23.09
CA ASP A 675 21.49 -15.86 23.41
C ASP A 675 22.17 -15.07 22.28
N LEU A 676 21.89 -15.42 21.03
CA LEU A 676 22.39 -14.70 19.85
C LEU A 676 21.85 -13.26 19.78
N ASP A 677 20.58 -13.06 20.12
CA ASP A 677 19.96 -11.73 20.19
C ASP A 677 20.59 -10.88 21.31
N GLU A 678 20.90 -11.47 22.47
CA GLU A 678 21.61 -10.78 23.55
C GLU A 678 23.02 -10.33 23.13
N ARG A 679 23.79 -11.22 22.46
CA ARG A 679 25.11 -10.87 21.91
C ARG A 679 25.01 -9.79 20.83
N THR A 680 23.94 -9.78 20.04
CA THR A 680 23.68 -8.76 19.03
C THR A 680 23.42 -7.39 19.67
N LEU A 681 22.69 -7.33 20.79
CA LEU A 681 22.44 -6.09 21.54
C LEU A 681 23.73 -5.46 22.11
N GLN A 682 24.74 -6.27 22.43
CA GLN A 682 26.05 -5.79 22.94
C GLN A 682 26.90 -5.04 21.90
N ILE A 683 26.54 -5.08 20.62
CA ILE A 683 27.23 -4.34 19.53
C ILE A 683 27.01 -2.81 19.63
N GLY A 684 26.14 -2.36 20.54
CA GLY A 684 25.86 -0.96 20.84
C GLY A 684 27.11 -0.09 21.08
N THR A 685 26.99 1.19 20.68
CA THR A 685 28.09 2.15 20.45
C THR A 685 29.03 2.40 21.63
N THR A 686 28.64 2.08 22.86
CA THR A 686 29.40 2.37 24.08
C THR A 686 30.36 1.25 24.51
N GLN A 687 30.16 0.00 24.08
CA GLN A 687 30.97 -1.15 24.54
C GLN A 687 32.18 -1.45 23.63
N ILE A 688 32.05 -1.30 22.31
CA ILE A 688 33.12 -1.68 21.36
C ILE A 688 34.36 -0.78 21.46
N ASN A 689 34.20 0.52 21.74
CA ASN A 689 35.35 1.41 21.92
C ASN A 689 36.16 1.00 23.16
N ARG A 690 35.49 0.60 24.25
CA ARG A 690 36.16 0.04 25.43
C ARG A 690 36.82 -1.31 25.13
N LEU A 691 36.24 -2.14 24.26
CA LEU A 691 36.84 -3.41 23.84
C LEU A 691 38.10 -3.18 22.99
N LEU A 692 38.07 -2.29 22.01
CA LEU A 692 39.25 -1.95 21.20
C LEU A 692 40.40 -1.39 22.05
N ASP A 693 40.09 -0.54 23.04
CA ASP A 693 41.07 -0.04 24.01
C ASP A 693 41.59 -1.17 24.93
N LYS A 694 40.73 -2.11 25.33
CA LYS A 694 41.07 -3.25 26.21
C LYS A 694 41.97 -4.29 25.51
N PHE A 695 41.83 -4.47 24.20
CA PHE A 695 42.60 -5.48 23.45
C PHE A 695 43.95 -4.98 22.89
N LYS A 696 44.37 -3.73 23.16
CA LYS A 696 45.67 -3.17 22.76
C LYS A 696 46.12 -3.53 21.32
N LEU A 697 45.18 -3.59 20.38
CA LEU A 697 45.55 -3.85 18.99
C LEU A 697 46.38 -2.65 18.50
N PRO A 698 47.53 -2.85 17.84
CA PRO A 698 48.48 -1.78 17.52
C PRO A 698 47.75 -0.65 16.77
N LYS A 699 48.00 0.59 17.18
CA LYS A 699 47.29 1.81 16.72
C LYS A 699 47.25 1.94 15.21
#